data_AF-A0A9P7VCC0-F1
#
_entry.id   AF-A0A9P7VCC0-F1
#
_cell.length_a   1.000
_cell.length_b   1.000
_cell.length_c   1.000
_cell.angle_alpha   90.00
_cell.angle_beta   90.00
_cell.angle_gamma   90.00
#
_symmetry.space_group_name_H-M   'P 1'
#
loop_
_entity.id
_entity.type
_entity.pdbx_description
1 polymer ?
#
loop_
_entity_poly.entity_id
_entity_poly.type
_entity_poly.pdbx_seq_one_letter_code
_entity_poly.pdbx_strand_id
1 'polypeptide(L)'
;MGEKLNSNSSTLSASNSVISPYGETESKHRWQNFKDSFKQAKKPEYEQLDEDSLTEIQRINIKTATSLLQRELKPRHLQMIAIASSIGTGLFIGSGSALSTGGPGGILIAWVLTGSAILCTMQALIELSVTFPISGSFNVYASRFIDPSVGFSVAWNYVFQYLTLLPLELVAASITIQYWNTSINPDVWVAIFYLVVIAINFFGVRAYGEAEFIFSSIKVLAVVGFIIVSIVLAAGGGPTGNYVGAKYWHDPGAFSNGFKGVASVFVTAAFSFAGTELVGLTAAEAKNPRHALPKATKQVFWRILMFYVVSLTLIAFLVPYNDPRLMNGSSSVDISASPFVIAINNGGIKVLPSIMNVVILISVISVGSSCVYATTRTVTSLAEQGLAPLFLGYIDRKGRPIIAIVITNIFGLLAFIAASHKQNAVFTWLLSISGLSAIFTWLSINIAHLRFRRALKVQGRSTEELIYSSQTGVIGSIYAACLNILVLIVTFWEAVWPLGSKPNAEAFFEVYLGFVILIIFYVGHKIYRRNWVLFIRAKDIDIDSGRRELDLEALKEELAEERAILAAKPLLSNRDIRLLWASVFFRMLSYGLTNQVLVLFLELIKVKPSQIGGFMTWTLIGDALISFFLTLYADKIGRRVVLIVGSIMMLGAGLIFSRSTSFPILLLAAIVGVISPSGDETGPFKSVEEACIAHLTPTNHLPEIFALHGLISTAGAAVGALSSGLIVDYFHKVRGWEILEVYRSIFVIYAGMAVVKLFIFLLLSEKCELGDDNVKESTTELPNETTPLEVSSEEGSLIECEPEISKNALSTSTRRNLYSLLAIFMLDSLGYGFMPSAWTIFYFKKFFKVSATHLGILFFITNSVDSISSIPSAYLTKFLGPVKSILFTQAPSAVFFLLIGFISQFWVAAFLLILYYLTMTMDVVPRQVLLVSIIPKKELSKFLGLVNIGKTYARCVGPIFTGGLAEKGKLYYGFFINGACVLLADLILGTNFLHLDEDISKDLHKFEQLK
;
A
#
# COMPACT_ATOMS: atom_id res chain seq x y z
N MET A 1 41.09 3.80 54.33
CA MET A 1 39.88 3.84 55.18
C MET A 1 38.76 4.41 54.31
N GLY A 2 38.15 3.55 53.49
CA GLY A 2 37.18 3.94 52.47
C GLY A 2 36.03 2.94 52.49
N GLU A 3 34.90 3.37 53.05
CA GLU A 3 33.68 2.58 53.13
C GLU A 3 32.97 2.55 51.76
N LYS A 4 32.75 1.32 51.29
CA LYS A 4 31.90 0.98 50.16
C LYS A 4 30.44 1.22 50.55
N LEU A 5 29.77 2.16 49.87
CA LEU A 5 28.32 2.20 49.79
C LEU A 5 27.86 1.22 48.71
N ASN A 6 27.46 0.02 49.14
CA ASN A 6 26.66 -0.90 48.34
C ASN A 6 25.26 -0.30 48.14
N SER A 7 24.93 0.12 46.92
CA SER A 7 23.55 0.34 46.51
C SER A 7 23.03 -0.92 45.83
N ASN A 8 22.30 -1.73 46.59
CA ASN A 8 21.44 -2.78 46.05
C ASN A 8 20.26 -2.12 45.31
N SER A 9 20.38 -1.94 44.00
CA SER A 9 19.21 -1.79 43.11
C SER A 9 18.89 -3.17 42.53
N SER A 10 18.06 -3.94 43.21
CA SER A 10 17.50 -5.19 42.68
C SER A 10 16.49 -4.84 41.59
N THR A 11 16.95 -4.76 40.35
CA THR A 11 16.13 -4.64 39.15
C THR A 11 15.46 -6.00 38.87
N LEU A 12 14.14 -6.04 39.04
CA LEU A 12 13.31 -7.22 38.83
C LEU A 12 13.13 -7.47 37.33
N SER A 13 14.02 -8.27 36.74
CA SER A 13 13.95 -8.70 35.34
C SER A 13 13.08 -9.94 35.19
N ALA A 14 12.09 -9.90 34.29
CA ALA A 14 11.29 -11.07 33.92
C ALA A 14 12.05 -11.89 32.86
N SER A 15 12.45 -13.12 33.21
CA SER A 15 13.14 -14.06 32.32
C SER A 15 12.24 -14.57 31.18
N ASN A 16 12.86 -14.90 30.04
CA ASN A 16 12.27 -15.05 28.70
C ASN A 16 11.48 -16.36 28.41
N SER A 17 10.90 -17.05 29.40
CA SER A 17 10.07 -18.25 29.15
C SER A 17 8.58 -18.00 29.43
N VAL A 18 7.86 -17.44 28.46
CA VAL A 18 6.41 -17.23 28.57
C VAL A 18 5.66 -18.46 28.08
N ILE A 19 5.12 -19.26 29.00
CA ILE A 19 4.08 -20.26 28.69
C ILE A 19 2.84 -19.51 28.21
N SER A 20 2.29 -19.91 27.05
CA SER A 20 1.07 -19.27 26.51
C SER A 20 -0.07 -19.32 27.54
N PRO A 21 -0.66 -18.17 27.94
CA PRO A 21 -1.82 -18.15 28.85
C PRO A 21 -3.06 -18.84 28.28
N TYR A 22 -3.04 -19.14 26.98
CA TYR A 22 -4.07 -19.88 26.25
C TYR A 22 -3.64 -21.34 26.17
N GLY A 23 -4.03 -22.14 27.17
CA GLY A 23 -3.77 -23.57 27.15
C GLY A 23 -4.36 -24.22 25.89
N GLU A 24 -3.62 -25.13 25.26
CA GLU A 24 -4.12 -25.97 24.18
C GLU A 24 -5.29 -26.81 24.70
N THR A 25 -6.53 -26.38 24.44
CA THR A 25 -7.68 -27.26 24.61
C THR A 25 -7.68 -28.28 23.48
N GLU A 26 -6.94 -29.37 23.65
CA GLU A 26 -7.14 -30.61 22.90
C GLU A 26 -8.47 -31.23 23.33
N SER A 27 -9.59 -30.76 22.75
CA SER A 27 -10.84 -31.53 22.78
C SER A 27 -11.21 -31.96 21.36
N LYS A 28 -11.59 -33.24 21.22
CA LYS A 28 -11.93 -33.88 19.94
C LYS A 28 -13.22 -33.33 19.29
N HIS A 29 -13.99 -32.45 19.97
CA HIS A 29 -15.28 -31.93 19.49
C HIS A 29 -15.26 -30.41 19.21
N ARG A 30 -15.53 -30.02 17.95
CA ARG A 30 -15.58 -28.61 17.50
C ARG A 30 -16.53 -27.72 18.32
N TRP A 31 -17.70 -28.24 18.75
CA TRP A 31 -18.66 -27.50 19.56
C TRP A 31 -18.16 -27.22 20.99
N GLN A 32 -17.48 -28.20 21.58
CA GLN A 32 -16.89 -28.04 22.91
C GLN A 32 -15.79 -26.98 22.89
N ASN A 33 -14.93 -26.99 21.86
CA ASN A 33 -13.91 -25.96 21.65
C ASN A 33 -14.51 -24.57 21.43
N PHE A 34 -15.67 -24.49 20.75
CA PHE A 34 -16.40 -23.23 20.61
C PHE A 34 -16.91 -22.72 21.97
N LYS A 35 -17.61 -23.57 22.74
CA LYS A 35 -18.13 -23.21 24.07
C LYS A 35 -17.00 -22.85 25.05
N ASP A 36 -15.92 -23.62 25.06
CA ASP A 36 -14.77 -23.38 25.93
C ASP A 36 -14.02 -22.10 25.57
N SER A 37 -14.10 -21.64 24.32
CA SER A 37 -13.48 -20.38 23.93
C SER A 37 -14.02 -19.15 24.66
N PHE A 38 -15.27 -19.20 25.14
CA PHE A 38 -15.90 -18.11 25.89
C PHE A 38 -15.49 -18.05 27.37
N LYS A 39 -14.79 -19.06 27.90
CA LYS A 39 -14.30 -19.07 29.29
C LYS A 39 -13.18 -18.03 29.48
N GLN A 40 -12.94 -17.59 30.71
CA GLN A 40 -11.90 -16.61 31.01
C GLN A 40 -10.50 -17.14 30.69
N ALA A 41 -9.64 -16.29 30.11
CA ALA A 41 -8.22 -16.58 29.94
C ALA A 41 -7.50 -16.67 31.30
N LYS A 42 -6.55 -17.60 31.42
CA LYS A 42 -5.71 -17.71 32.63
C LYS A 42 -4.58 -16.70 32.54
N LYS A 43 -4.20 -16.09 33.67
CA LYS A 43 -2.99 -15.26 33.71
C LYS A 43 -1.74 -16.14 33.59
N PRO A 44 -0.68 -15.69 32.90
CA PRO A 44 0.62 -16.34 33.01
C PRO A 44 1.03 -16.36 34.49
N GLU A 45 1.53 -17.49 34.99
CA GLU A 45 2.23 -17.54 36.28
C GLU A 45 3.55 -16.79 36.11
N TYR A 46 3.60 -15.54 36.59
CA TYR A 46 4.86 -14.87 36.85
C TYR A 46 5.33 -15.28 38.24
N GLU A 47 6.65 -15.40 38.41
CA GLU A 47 7.31 -15.46 39.72
C GLU A 47 6.69 -14.39 40.63
N GLN A 48 6.26 -14.79 41.83
CA GLN A 48 5.52 -13.93 42.76
C GLN A 48 6.36 -12.68 43.06
N LEU A 49 6.08 -11.60 42.32
CA LEU A 49 6.55 -10.28 42.69
C LEU A 49 5.96 -9.97 44.06
N ASP A 50 6.80 -9.49 44.98
CA ASP A 50 6.39 -9.09 46.33
C ASP A 50 5.47 -7.86 46.20
N GLU A 51 4.17 -8.09 45.93
CA GLU A 51 3.19 -7.07 45.52
C GLU A 51 3.06 -5.93 46.53
N ASP A 52 3.44 -6.18 47.79
CA ASP A 52 3.42 -5.23 48.89
C ASP A 52 4.55 -4.19 48.84
N SER A 53 5.62 -4.44 48.08
CA SER A 53 6.76 -3.52 47.92
C SER A 53 6.56 -2.46 46.81
N LEU A 54 5.58 -2.66 45.92
CA LEU A 54 5.35 -1.82 44.74
C LEU A 54 4.35 -0.69 45.03
N THR A 55 4.64 0.51 44.52
CA THR A 55 3.65 1.60 44.53
C THR A 55 2.45 1.27 43.63
N GLU A 56 1.30 1.88 43.89
CA GLU A 56 0.07 1.66 43.11
C GLU A 56 0.29 1.89 41.59
N ILE A 57 1.05 2.91 41.22
CA ILE A 57 1.38 3.23 39.83
C ILE A 57 2.24 2.14 39.19
N GLN A 58 3.25 1.62 39.90
CA GLN A 58 4.13 0.56 39.40
C GLN A 58 3.34 -0.75 39.19
N ARG A 59 2.45 -1.10 40.13
CA ARG A 59 1.57 -2.27 40.03
C ARG A 59 0.65 -2.17 38.80
N ILE A 60 0.05 -1.01 38.57
CA ILE A 60 -0.79 -0.74 37.39
C ILE A 60 0.03 -0.86 36.09
N ASN A 61 1.24 -0.29 36.05
CA ASN A 61 2.11 -0.35 34.87
C ASN A 61 2.54 -1.79 34.52
N ILE A 62 2.86 -2.62 35.52
CA ILE A 62 3.21 -4.04 35.30
C ILE A 62 2.01 -4.84 34.82
N LYS A 63 0.84 -4.64 35.43
CA LYS A 63 -0.40 -5.34 35.06
C LYS A 63 -0.86 -5.01 33.64
N THR A 64 -0.74 -3.75 33.21
CA THR A 64 -1.08 -3.32 31.84
C THR A 64 -0.04 -3.78 30.81
N ALA A 65 1.23 -3.94 31.19
CA ALA A 65 2.27 -4.52 30.33
C ALA A 65 2.08 -6.04 30.10
N THR A 66 1.49 -6.74 31.08
CA THR A 66 1.25 -8.19 31.09
C THR A 66 -0.22 -8.55 30.79
N SER A 67 -0.88 -7.74 29.95
CA SER A 67 -2.30 -7.94 29.60
C SER A 67 -2.56 -9.29 28.90
N LEU A 68 -3.77 -9.80 29.09
CA LEU A 68 -4.27 -11.06 28.51
C LEU A 68 -4.81 -10.89 27.08
N LEU A 69 -4.45 -9.80 26.39
CA LEU A 69 -4.81 -9.62 24.99
C LEU A 69 -3.89 -10.47 24.08
N GLN A 70 -4.44 -10.98 22.98
CA GLN A 70 -3.68 -11.82 22.04
C GLN A 70 -2.78 -10.98 21.12
N ARG A 71 -1.52 -11.38 21.01
CA ARG A 71 -0.53 -10.73 20.13
C ARG A 71 -0.55 -11.27 18.70
N GLU A 72 -1.71 -11.21 18.04
CA GLU A 72 -1.90 -11.80 16.71
C GLU A 72 -1.80 -10.79 15.55
N LEU A 73 -1.78 -9.48 15.81
CA LEU A 73 -1.70 -8.48 14.74
C LEU A 73 -0.34 -8.51 14.04
N LYS A 74 -0.37 -8.79 12.73
CA LYS A 74 0.82 -8.83 11.87
C LYS A 74 1.23 -7.40 11.49
N PRO A 75 2.50 -7.15 11.13
CA PRO A 75 2.95 -5.83 10.67
C PRO A 75 2.09 -5.22 9.54
N ARG A 76 1.57 -6.04 8.62
CA ARG A 76 0.64 -5.59 7.56
C ARG A 76 -0.67 -5.03 8.10
N HIS A 77 -1.19 -5.61 9.18
CA HIS A 77 -2.44 -5.16 9.81
C HIS A 77 -2.21 -3.82 10.47
N LEU A 78 -1.12 -3.66 11.24
CA LEU A 78 -0.78 -2.38 11.88
C LEU A 78 -0.58 -1.27 10.85
N GLN A 79 0.07 -1.56 9.73
CA GLN A 79 0.26 -0.59 8.66
C GLN A 79 -1.07 -0.17 8.05
N MET A 80 -1.96 -1.12 7.70
CA MET A 80 -3.26 -0.78 7.13
C MET A 80 -4.16 -0.05 8.13
N ILE A 81 -4.18 -0.46 9.39
CA ILE A 81 -4.87 0.25 10.47
C ILE A 81 -4.34 1.69 10.55
N ALA A 82 -3.02 1.90 10.55
CA ALA A 82 -2.45 3.25 10.60
C ALA A 82 -2.77 4.11 9.36
N ILE A 83 -2.86 3.49 8.19
CA ILE A 83 -3.15 4.17 6.92
C ILE A 83 -4.63 4.55 6.80
N ALA A 84 -5.56 3.69 7.24
CA ALA A 84 -6.97 3.83 6.89
C ALA A 84 -7.92 4.06 8.06
N SER A 85 -7.46 3.96 9.32
CA SER A 85 -8.29 4.23 10.50
C SER A 85 -8.85 5.65 10.51
N SER A 86 -8.12 6.60 9.93
CA SER A 86 -8.53 7.99 9.77
C SER A 86 -9.13 8.27 8.38
N ILE A 87 -9.55 7.26 7.61
CA ILE A 87 -10.26 7.47 6.33
C ILE A 87 -11.69 7.00 6.56
N GLY A 88 -12.61 7.94 6.62
CA GLY A 88 -13.96 7.71 7.16
C GLY A 88 -14.93 8.85 6.92
N THR A 89 -15.98 8.87 7.72
CA THR A 89 -17.06 9.88 7.67
C THR A 89 -16.52 11.31 7.76
N GLY A 90 -15.47 11.57 8.54
CA GLY A 90 -14.85 12.90 8.61
C GLY A 90 -14.34 13.41 7.26
N LEU A 91 -13.59 12.57 6.52
CA LEU A 91 -13.09 12.92 5.19
C LEU A 91 -14.21 12.94 4.15
N PHE A 92 -15.04 11.89 4.08
CA PHE A 92 -15.97 11.74 2.96
C PHE A 92 -17.27 12.51 3.12
N ILE A 93 -17.75 12.75 4.33
CA ILE A 93 -19.05 13.38 4.59
C ILE A 93 -18.84 14.71 5.33
N GLY A 94 -18.07 14.71 6.41
CA GLY A 94 -17.79 15.89 7.23
C GLY A 94 -17.11 17.03 6.47
N SER A 95 -16.24 16.71 5.51
CA SER A 95 -15.60 17.73 4.65
C SER A 95 -16.59 18.54 3.82
N GLY A 96 -17.81 18.03 3.55
CA GLY A 96 -18.85 18.77 2.85
C GLY A 96 -19.40 19.94 3.67
N SER A 97 -19.68 19.69 4.96
CA SER A 97 -20.05 20.75 5.90
C SER A 97 -18.91 21.74 6.09
N ALA A 98 -17.67 21.26 6.23
CA ALA A 98 -16.50 22.13 6.38
C ALA A 98 -16.24 23.00 5.14
N LEU A 99 -16.46 22.46 3.94
CA LEU A 99 -16.35 23.23 2.71
C LEU A 99 -17.40 24.34 2.66
N SER A 100 -18.66 24.04 3.00
CA SER A 100 -19.75 25.02 3.01
C SER A 100 -19.51 26.17 3.99
N THR A 101 -19.06 25.87 5.22
CA THR A 101 -18.89 26.89 6.28
C THR A 101 -17.57 27.65 6.20
N GLY A 102 -16.46 26.99 5.85
CA GLY A 102 -15.12 27.59 5.83
C GLY A 102 -14.60 27.98 4.44
N GLY A 103 -15.16 27.41 3.37
CA GLY A 103 -14.73 27.64 1.99
C GLY A 103 -13.42 26.91 1.61
N PRO A 104 -13.01 27.00 0.33
CA PRO A 104 -11.81 26.38 -0.23
C PRO A 104 -10.52 26.63 0.56
N GLY A 105 -10.26 27.88 0.95
CA GLY A 105 -9.09 28.26 1.73
C GLY A 105 -9.18 27.83 3.19
N GLY A 106 -10.38 27.95 3.80
CA GLY A 106 -10.59 27.60 5.20
C GLY A 106 -10.35 26.11 5.47
N ILE A 107 -10.88 25.24 4.61
CA ILE A 107 -10.71 23.79 4.76
C ILE A 107 -9.23 23.38 4.62
N LEU A 108 -8.47 23.96 3.68
CA LEU A 108 -7.05 23.64 3.52
C LEU A 108 -6.20 24.11 4.69
N ILE A 109 -6.44 25.33 5.20
CA ILE A 109 -5.71 25.85 6.36
C ILE A 109 -5.95 24.94 7.58
N ALA A 110 -7.21 24.60 7.86
CA ALA A 110 -7.55 23.77 9.00
C ALA A 110 -6.95 22.36 8.90
N TRP A 111 -7.01 21.71 7.73
CA TRP A 111 -6.46 20.36 7.57
C TRP A 111 -4.93 20.32 7.56
N VAL A 112 -4.25 21.33 7.00
CA VAL A 112 -2.79 21.39 7.00
C VAL A 112 -2.27 21.63 8.42
N LEU A 113 -2.86 22.57 9.17
CA LEU A 113 -2.45 22.88 10.55
C LEU A 113 -2.79 21.75 11.53
N THR A 114 -4.00 21.18 11.45
CA THR A 114 -4.35 20.02 12.26
C THR A 114 -3.51 18.80 11.87
N GLY A 115 -3.25 18.62 10.57
CA GLY A 115 -2.38 17.59 10.01
C GLY A 115 -0.93 17.66 10.53
N SER A 116 -0.33 18.84 10.56
CA SER A 116 1.02 19.02 11.11
C SER A 116 1.06 18.78 12.63
N ALA A 117 0.02 19.21 13.35
CA ALA A 117 -0.09 18.93 14.80
C ALA A 117 -0.20 17.43 15.09
N ILE A 118 -1.08 16.71 14.38
CA ILE A 118 -1.25 15.26 14.60
C ILE A 118 0.01 14.48 14.22
N LEU A 119 0.77 14.91 13.21
CA LEU A 119 2.06 14.29 12.88
C LEU A 119 3.03 14.36 14.07
N CYS A 120 3.12 15.52 14.72
CA CYS A 120 3.94 15.71 15.92
C CYS A 120 3.41 14.89 17.11
N THR A 121 2.08 14.82 17.31
CA THR A 121 1.47 13.98 18.34
C THR A 121 1.74 12.50 18.11
N MET A 122 1.72 12.01 16.87
CA MET A 122 2.02 10.62 16.55
C MET A 122 3.48 10.25 16.76
N GLN A 123 4.40 11.18 16.48
CA GLN A 123 5.81 11.01 16.81
C GLN A 123 6.02 10.84 18.32
N ALA A 124 5.36 11.67 19.13
CA ALA A 124 5.38 11.59 20.58
C ALA A 124 4.72 10.29 21.11
N LEU A 125 3.57 9.90 20.55
CA LEU A 125 2.85 8.68 20.93
C LEU A 125 3.68 7.43 20.69
N ILE A 126 4.36 7.36 19.54
CA ILE A 126 5.09 6.16 19.12
C ILE A 126 6.38 5.99 19.93
N GLU A 127 7.05 7.08 20.30
CA GLU A 127 8.13 7.01 21.28
C GLU A 127 7.67 6.43 22.62
N LEU A 128 6.55 6.92 23.17
CA LEU A 128 5.99 6.37 24.40
C LEU A 128 5.54 4.90 24.22
N SER A 129 4.95 4.56 23.06
CA SER A 129 4.41 3.21 22.80
C SER A 129 5.46 2.16 22.50
N VAL A 130 6.60 2.55 21.93
CA VAL A 130 7.77 1.66 21.76
C VAL A 130 8.48 1.47 23.10
N THR A 131 8.60 2.53 23.90
CA THR A 131 9.26 2.47 25.23
C THR A 131 8.41 1.68 26.24
N PHE A 132 7.10 1.90 26.24
CA PHE A 132 6.13 1.30 27.15
C PHE A 132 4.98 0.64 26.37
N PRO A 133 5.17 -0.56 25.81
CA PRO A 133 4.14 -1.26 25.04
C PRO A 133 3.07 -1.87 25.95
N ILE A 134 2.24 -1.02 26.55
CA ILE A 134 1.24 -1.37 27.57
C ILE A 134 -0.19 -1.30 27.04
N SER A 135 -1.06 -2.17 27.58
CA SER A 135 -2.51 -2.18 27.30
C SER A 135 -3.15 -0.85 27.69
N GLY A 136 -3.79 -0.19 26.73
CA GLY A 136 -4.42 1.14 26.90
C GLY A 136 -3.57 2.33 26.45
N SER A 137 -2.27 2.14 26.19
CA SER A 137 -1.36 3.14 25.59
C SER A 137 -1.48 4.53 26.24
N PHE A 138 -1.85 5.55 25.48
CA PHE A 138 -1.95 6.95 25.91
C PHE A 138 -2.85 7.20 27.12
N ASN A 139 -3.85 6.35 27.35
CA ASN A 139 -4.70 6.45 28.53
C ASN A 139 -3.89 6.20 29.82
N VAL A 140 -3.00 5.20 29.79
CA VAL A 140 -2.10 4.89 30.90
C VAL A 140 -0.97 5.92 30.99
N TYR A 141 -0.47 6.42 29.86
CA TYR A 141 0.57 7.47 29.86
C TYR A 141 0.10 8.76 30.55
N ALA A 142 -1.18 9.12 30.40
CA ALA A 142 -1.75 10.25 31.14
C ALA A 142 -1.76 9.99 32.66
N SER A 143 -2.19 8.81 33.12
CA SER A 143 -2.14 8.42 34.53
C SER A 143 -0.70 8.41 35.08
N ARG A 144 0.25 7.90 34.29
CA ARG A 144 1.65 7.69 34.66
C ARG A 144 2.47 8.97 34.68
N PHE A 145 2.35 9.80 33.64
CA PHE A 145 3.21 10.96 33.43
C PHE A 145 2.55 12.27 33.83
N ILE A 146 1.23 12.33 34.01
CA ILE A 146 0.51 13.56 34.35
C ILE A 146 -0.02 13.50 35.78
N ASP A 147 -1.11 12.78 35.96
CA ASP A 147 -1.89 12.62 37.18
C ASP A 147 -2.96 11.52 36.96
N PRO A 148 -3.23 10.65 37.96
CA PRO A 148 -4.26 9.61 37.83
C PRO A 148 -5.66 10.11 37.47
N SER A 149 -6.09 11.30 37.93
CA SER A 149 -7.41 11.85 37.57
C SER A 149 -7.45 12.38 36.14
N VAL A 150 -6.33 12.89 35.61
CA VAL A 150 -6.21 13.22 34.18
C VAL A 150 -6.29 11.96 33.33
N GLY A 151 -5.61 10.89 33.75
CA GLY A 151 -5.72 9.59 33.07
C GLY A 151 -7.14 9.03 33.07
N PHE A 152 -7.84 9.08 34.22
CA PHE A 152 -9.25 8.70 34.31
C PHE A 152 -10.14 9.50 33.36
N SER A 153 -10.02 10.83 33.36
CA SER A 153 -10.88 11.70 32.56
C SER A 153 -10.63 11.52 31.05
N VAL A 154 -9.37 11.45 30.62
CA VAL A 154 -9.00 11.22 29.22
C VAL A 154 -9.46 9.85 28.75
N ALA A 155 -9.30 8.81 29.57
CA ALA A 155 -9.68 7.46 29.21
C ALA A 155 -11.20 7.31 29.06
N TRP A 156 -11.99 7.85 29.99
CA TRP A 156 -13.45 7.85 29.84
C TRP A 156 -13.90 8.74 28.69
N ASN A 157 -13.30 9.92 28.48
CA ASN A 157 -13.54 10.76 27.32
C ASN A 157 -13.31 9.99 26.00
N TYR A 158 -12.23 9.21 25.91
CA TYR A 158 -11.96 8.36 24.75
C TYR A 158 -12.97 7.21 24.62
N VAL A 159 -13.43 6.61 25.72
CA VAL A 159 -14.54 5.64 25.69
C VAL A 159 -15.80 6.27 25.11
N PHE A 160 -16.21 7.45 25.60
CA PHE A 160 -17.39 8.16 25.10
C PHE A 160 -17.26 8.56 23.64
N GLN A 161 -16.08 9.01 23.22
CA GLN A 161 -15.80 9.31 21.81
C GLN A 161 -16.19 8.15 20.89
N TYR A 162 -15.73 6.93 21.18
CA TYR A 162 -16.01 5.79 20.32
C TYR A 162 -17.40 5.18 20.54
N LEU A 163 -17.98 5.34 21.73
CA LEU A 163 -19.39 4.98 21.98
C LEU A 163 -20.37 5.87 21.19
N THR A 164 -20.06 7.16 21.02
CA THR A 164 -20.88 8.08 20.20
C THR A 164 -20.53 8.00 18.72
N LEU A 165 -19.29 7.65 18.37
CA LEU A 165 -18.86 7.48 16.99
C LEU A 165 -19.51 6.26 16.32
N LEU A 166 -19.65 5.14 17.01
CA LEU A 166 -20.30 3.94 16.44
C LEU A 166 -21.70 4.21 15.86
N PRO A 167 -22.66 4.79 16.61
CA PRO A 167 -23.97 5.11 16.05
C PRO A 167 -23.90 6.21 14.99
N LEU A 168 -22.97 7.17 15.09
CA LEU A 168 -22.75 8.19 14.06
C LEU A 168 -22.39 7.57 12.72
N GLU A 169 -21.46 6.61 12.71
CA GLU A 169 -21.05 5.90 11.49
C GLU A 169 -22.24 5.14 10.88
N LEU A 170 -23.00 4.41 11.69
CA LEU A 170 -24.18 3.68 11.17
C LEU A 170 -25.25 4.61 10.59
N VAL A 171 -25.46 5.79 11.19
CA VAL A 171 -26.33 6.83 10.62
C VAL A 171 -25.76 7.36 9.31
N ALA A 172 -24.44 7.61 9.22
CA ALA A 172 -23.78 8.05 7.99
C ALA A 172 -23.92 7.02 6.85
N ALA A 173 -23.86 5.73 7.16
CA ALA A 173 -24.10 4.66 6.19
C ALA A 173 -25.53 4.75 5.62
N SER A 174 -26.53 5.00 6.48
CA SER A 174 -27.92 5.16 6.06
C SER A 174 -28.13 6.37 5.15
N ILE A 175 -27.47 7.50 5.44
CA ILE A 175 -27.49 8.71 4.59
C ILE A 175 -26.89 8.41 3.22
N THR A 176 -25.76 7.68 3.19
CA THR A 176 -25.08 7.33 1.95
C THR A 176 -25.95 6.45 1.03
N ILE A 177 -26.75 5.54 1.59
CA ILE A 177 -27.65 4.68 0.81
C ILE A 177 -28.82 5.46 0.18
N GLN A 178 -29.25 6.56 0.80
CA GLN A 178 -30.32 7.40 0.25
C GLN A 178 -29.97 7.97 -1.13
N TYR A 179 -28.69 7.94 -1.54
CA TYR A 179 -28.26 8.21 -2.91
C TYR A 179 -28.95 7.31 -3.95
N TRP A 180 -29.16 6.02 -3.66
CA TRP A 180 -29.80 5.08 -4.60
C TRP A 180 -31.30 4.91 -4.35
N ASN A 181 -31.72 4.94 -3.09
CA ASN A 181 -33.11 4.66 -2.73
C ASN A 181 -33.51 5.41 -1.46
N THR A 182 -34.55 6.23 -1.57
CA THR A 182 -35.15 7.00 -0.47
C THR A 182 -36.48 6.43 0.02
N SER A 183 -37.02 5.39 -0.63
CA SER A 183 -38.33 4.80 -0.31
C SER A 183 -38.27 3.77 0.82
N ILE A 184 -37.10 3.18 1.08
CA ILE A 184 -36.90 2.19 2.15
C ILE A 184 -36.57 2.91 3.46
N ASN A 185 -37.14 2.44 4.58
CA ASN A 185 -36.83 2.97 5.91
C ASN A 185 -35.30 2.87 6.19
N PRO A 186 -34.61 3.98 6.51
CA PRO A 186 -33.18 4.01 6.79
C PRO A 186 -32.70 3.00 7.86
N ASP A 187 -33.55 2.69 8.83
CA ASP A 187 -33.23 1.77 9.94
C ASP A 187 -32.96 0.33 9.47
N VAL A 188 -33.53 -0.08 8.35
CA VAL A 188 -33.25 -1.40 7.75
C VAL A 188 -31.77 -1.51 7.39
N TRP A 189 -31.22 -0.45 6.81
CA TRP A 189 -29.82 -0.39 6.43
C TRP A 189 -28.90 -0.28 7.65
N VAL A 190 -29.32 0.50 8.66
CA VAL A 190 -28.64 0.53 9.96
C VAL A 190 -28.53 -0.87 10.55
N ALA A 191 -29.62 -1.64 10.58
CA ALA A 191 -29.63 -3.00 11.11
C ALA A 191 -28.66 -3.93 10.37
N ILE A 192 -28.62 -3.86 9.03
CA ILE A 192 -27.70 -4.67 8.21
C ILE A 192 -26.25 -4.33 8.54
N PHE A 193 -25.87 -3.05 8.52
CA PHE A 193 -24.49 -2.64 8.80
C PHE A 193 -24.09 -2.91 10.24
N TYR A 194 -25.00 -2.71 11.19
CA TYR A 194 -24.80 -3.02 12.59
C TYR A 194 -24.50 -4.51 12.81
N LEU A 195 -25.25 -5.40 12.17
CA LEU A 195 -24.99 -6.85 12.23
C LEU A 195 -23.63 -7.23 11.64
N VAL A 196 -23.19 -6.56 10.57
CA VAL A 196 -21.85 -6.76 9.99
C VAL A 196 -20.75 -6.33 10.97
N VAL A 197 -20.90 -5.17 11.62
CA VAL A 197 -19.95 -4.67 12.62
C VAL A 197 -19.86 -5.62 13.82
N ILE A 198 -21.01 -6.10 14.31
CA ILE A 198 -21.07 -7.13 15.36
C ILE A 198 -20.30 -8.38 14.90
N ALA A 199 -20.63 -8.92 13.73
CA ALA A 199 -20.04 -10.16 13.24
C ALA A 199 -18.51 -10.07 13.19
N ILE A 200 -17.95 -9.00 12.64
CA ILE A 200 -16.49 -8.81 12.52
C ILE A 200 -15.81 -8.86 13.89
N ASN A 201 -16.37 -8.15 14.88
CA ASN A 201 -15.76 -8.02 16.21
C ASN A 201 -15.92 -9.29 17.07
N PHE A 202 -16.99 -10.06 16.88
CA PHE A 202 -17.20 -11.32 17.60
C PHE A 202 -16.21 -12.42 17.20
N PHE A 203 -15.62 -12.38 16.01
CA PHE A 203 -14.62 -13.36 15.59
C PHE A 203 -13.20 -13.10 16.14
N GLY A 204 -12.98 -11.96 16.81
CA GLY A 204 -11.73 -11.62 17.51
C GLY A 204 -10.78 -10.75 16.68
N VAL A 205 -9.63 -10.41 17.28
CA VAL A 205 -8.63 -9.44 16.75
C VAL A 205 -8.16 -9.79 15.35
N ARG A 206 -7.95 -11.08 15.07
CA ARG A 206 -7.48 -11.54 13.76
C ARG A 206 -8.50 -11.27 12.65
N ALA A 207 -9.78 -11.51 12.91
CA ALA A 207 -10.84 -11.24 11.95
C ALA A 207 -10.97 -9.73 11.69
N TYR A 208 -10.91 -8.93 12.76
CA TYR A 208 -10.83 -7.47 12.66
C TYR A 208 -9.64 -7.02 11.80
N GLY A 209 -8.43 -7.53 12.07
CA GLY A 209 -7.22 -7.17 11.33
C GLY A 209 -7.27 -7.53 9.85
N GLU A 210 -7.83 -8.68 9.49
CA GLU A 210 -8.03 -9.06 8.07
C GLU A 210 -9.13 -8.23 7.38
N ALA A 211 -10.26 -8.01 8.05
CA ALA A 211 -11.34 -7.17 7.52
C ALA A 211 -10.83 -5.74 7.27
N GLU A 212 -10.14 -5.17 8.24
CA GLU A 212 -9.57 -3.83 8.13
C GLU A 212 -8.52 -3.76 7.03
N PHE A 213 -7.66 -4.77 6.88
CA PHE A 213 -6.70 -4.83 5.76
C PHE A 213 -7.40 -4.74 4.39
N ILE A 214 -8.51 -5.46 4.20
CA ILE A 214 -9.29 -5.45 2.95
C ILE A 214 -9.96 -4.09 2.76
N PHE A 215 -10.70 -3.60 3.76
CA PHE A 215 -11.40 -2.32 3.69
C PHE A 215 -10.43 -1.17 3.42
N SER A 216 -9.31 -1.13 4.14
CA SER A 216 -8.25 -0.14 3.96
C SER A 216 -7.70 -0.12 2.55
N SER A 217 -7.45 -1.30 1.97
CA SER A 217 -6.91 -1.41 0.60
C SER A 217 -7.87 -0.79 -0.42
N ILE A 218 -9.17 -1.07 -0.29
CA ILE A 218 -10.22 -0.50 -1.14
C ILE A 218 -10.29 1.02 -0.99
N LYS A 219 -10.29 1.54 0.25
CA LYS A 219 -10.32 2.99 0.53
C LYS A 219 -9.14 3.72 -0.11
N VAL A 220 -7.92 3.19 0.07
CA VAL A 220 -6.71 3.80 -0.47
C VAL A 220 -6.77 3.85 -2.00
N LEU A 221 -7.12 2.74 -2.66
CA LEU A 221 -7.26 2.69 -4.11
C LEU A 221 -8.32 3.68 -4.62
N ALA A 222 -9.44 3.81 -3.91
CA ALA A 222 -10.50 4.72 -4.29
C ALA A 222 -10.08 6.19 -4.17
N VAL A 223 -9.35 6.58 -3.11
CA VAL A 223 -8.86 7.97 -2.99
C VAL A 223 -7.80 8.27 -4.05
N VAL A 224 -6.89 7.33 -4.35
CA VAL A 224 -5.93 7.49 -5.45
C VAL A 224 -6.65 7.65 -6.79
N GLY A 225 -7.65 6.80 -7.07
CA GLY A 225 -8.49 6.91 -8.26
C GLY A 225 -9.23 8.24 -8.34
N PHE A 226 -9.79 8.70 -7.21
CA PHE A 226 -10.44 10.01 -7.12
C PHE A 226 -9.48 11.16 -7.40
N ILE A 227 -8.25 11.12 -6.90
CA ILE A 227 -7.23 12.15 -7.16
C ILE A 227 -6.95 12.24 -8.67
N ILE A 228 -6.73 11.09 -9.33
CA ILE A 228 -6.48 11.03 -10.78
C ILE A 228 -7.66 11.63 -11.54
N VAL A 229 -8.88 11.17 -11.25
CA VAL A 229 -10.09 11.67 -11.91
C VAL A 229 -10.28 13.16 -11.67
N SER A 230 -10.05 13.63 -10.46
CA SER A 230 -10.23 15.04 -10.11
C SER A 230 -9.23 15.94 -10.82
N ILE A 231 -7.98 15.51 -10.99
CA ILE A 231 -7.00 16.25 -11.82
C ILE A 231 -7.47 16.35 -13.27
N VAL A 232 -7.98 15.25 -13.83
CA VAL A 232 -8.52 15.23 -15.20
C VAL A 232 -9.74 16.15 -15.34
N LEU A 233 -10.66 16.11 -14.38
CA LEU A 233 -11.83 16.98 -14.35
C LEU A 233 -11.44 18.46 -14.21
N ALA A 234 -10.50 18.78 -13.32
CA ALA A 234 -10.03 20.15 -13.12
C ALA A 234 -9.37 20.72 -14.39
N ALA A 235 -8.67 19.87 -15.14
CA ALA A 235 -8.06 20.18 -16.43
C ALA A 235 -9.05 20.22 -17.62
N GLY A 236 -10.34 19.95 -17.40
CA GLY A 236 -11.38 19.99 -18.44
C GLY A 236 -11.50 18.71 -19.28
N GLY A 237 -10.89 17.60 -18.86
CA GLY A 237 -10.96 16.30 -19.53
C GLY A 237 -12.26 15.51 -19.26
N GLY A 238 -13.25 16.11 -18.59
CA GLY A 238 -14.54 15.49 -18.34
C GLY A 238 -15.48 15.53 -19.56
N PRO A 239 -16.58 14.75 -19.56
CA PRO A 239 -17.61 14.80 -20.61
C PRO A 239 -18.19 16.19 -20.89
N THR A 240 -18.16 17.09 -19.90
CA THR A 240 -18.62 18.48 -20.03
C THR A 240 -17.63 19.37 -20.80
N GLY A 241 -16.37 18.97 -20.95
CA GLY A 241 -15.31 19.71 -21.65
C GLY A 241 -14.89 21.03 -21.01
N ASN A 242 -15.43 21.37 -19.84
CA ASN A 242 -15.22 22.66 -19.20
C ASN A 242 -13.97 22.65 -18.33
N TYR A 243 -13.01 23.53 -18.62
CA TYR A 243 -11.89 23.79 -17.73
C TYR A 243 -12.38 24.49 -16.46
N VAL A 244 -12.19 23.85 -15.30
CA VAL A 244 -12.58 24.41 -14.00
C VAL A 244 -11.41 25.19 -13.38
N GLY A 245 -10.20 24.64 -13.39
CA GLY A 245 -9.02 25.25 -12.78
C GLY A 245 -9.28 25.68 -11.33
N ALA A 246 -9.02 26.95 -11.02
CA ALA A 246 -9.28 27.55 -9.71
C ALA A 246 -10.57 28.39 -9.66
N LYS A 247 -11.54 28.14 -10.55
CA LYS A 247 -12.77 28.98 -10.67
C LYS A 247 -13.45 29.23 -9.32
N TYR A 248 -13.69 28.18 -8.53
CA TYR A 248 -14.41 28.29 -7.26
C TYR A 248 -13.65 29.00 -6.14
N TRP A 249 -12.34 29.20 -6.30
CA TRP A 249 -11.54 30.02 -5.39
C TRP A 249 -11.76 31.52 -5.62
N HIS A 250 -12.25 31.91 -6.79
CA HIS A 250 -12.54 33.30 -7.15
C HIS A 250 -14.04 33.61 -7.05
N ASP A 251 -14.89 32.68 -7.50
CA ASP A 251 -16.34 32.81 -7.47
C ASP A 251 -16.98 31.46 -7.11
N PRO A 252 -17.61 31.30 -5.93
CA PRO A 252 -18.03 32.33 -4.97
C PRO A 252 -16.91 32.91 -4.06
N GLY A 253 -15.71 32.32 -4.06
CA GLY A 253 -14.54 32.84 -3.34
C GLY A 253 -13.83 31.81 -2.45
N ALA A 254 -12.67 32.17 -1.91
CA ALA A 254 -11.83 31.24 -1.14
C ALA A 254 -12.29 31.03 0.31
N PHE A 255 -12.94 32.01 0.94
CA PHE A 255 -13.30 31.95 2.36
C PHE A 255 -14.79 32.17 2.56
N SER A 256 -15.50 31.12 2.96
CA SER A 256 -16.88 31.24 3.43
C SER A 256 -16.86 31.81 4.84
N ASN A 257 -17.76 32.76 5.14
CA ASN A 257 -17.90 33.41 6.46
C ASN A 257 -16.61 34.05 7.05
N GLY A 258 -15.63 34.40 6.21
CA GLY A 258 -14.38 35.05 6.62
C GLY A 258 -13.56 34.24 7.64
N PHE A 259 -12.84 34.92 8.53
CA PHE A 259 -11.99 34.26 9.54
C PHE A 259 -12.77 33.30 10.46
N LYS A 260 -14.02 33.65 10.80
CA LYS A 260 -14.86 32.82 11.66
C LYS A 260 -15.25 31.49 10.99
N GLY A 261 -15.42 31.49 9.67
CA GLY A 261 -15.58 30.25 8.90
C GLY A 261 -14.35 29.34 8.99
N VAL A 262 -13.15 29.91 8.82
CA VAL A 262 -11.88 29.17 8.99
C VAL A 262 -11.75 28.58 10.39
N ALA A 263 -12.13 29.35 11.40
CA ALA A 263 -12.15 28.91 12.80
C ALA A 263 -13.10 27.73 13.04
N SER A 264 -14.32 27.77 12.48
CA SER A 264 -15.36 26.75 12.70
C SER A 264 -15.01 25.35 12.16
N VAL A 265 -14.09 25.26 11.20
CA VAL A 265 -13.79 23.97 10.53
C VAL A 265 -12.68 23.16 11.19
N PHE A 266 -12.02 23.69 12.23
CA PHE A 266 -10.95 22.98 12.94
C PHE A 266 -11.45 21.73 13.69
N VAL A 267 -12.67 21.76 14.24
CA VAL A 267 -13.25 20.59 14.93
C VAL A 267 -13.52 19.48 13.94
N THR A 268 -14.05 19.80 12.76
CA THR A 268 -14.26 18.82 11.67
C THR A 268 -12.94 18.26 11.14
N ALA A 269 -11.89 19.10 11.09
CA ALA A 269 -10.53 18.66 10.77
C ALA A 269 -9.99 17.67 11.81
N ALA A 270 -10.15 17.99 13.11
CA ALA A 270 -9.74 17.12 14.20
C ALA A 270 -10.52 15.80 14.19
N PHE A 271 -11.84 15.86 13.98
CA PHE A 271 -12.68 14.68 13.80
C PHE A 271 -12.19 13.78 12.66
N SER A 272 -11.79 14.38 11.53
CA SER A 272 -11.29 13.61 10.38
C SER A 272 -9.98 12.89 10.68
N PHE A 273 -9.09 13.51 11.44
CA PHE A 273 -7.82 12.88 11.83
C PHE A 273 -7.93 11.96 13.07
N ALA A 274 -9.09 11.90 13.74
CA ALA A 274 -9.32 10.96 14.83
C ALA A 274 -9.12 9.50 14.36
N GLY A 275 -8.70 8.63 15.26
CA GLY A 275 -8.36 7.23 14.94
C GLY A 275 -6.92 7.02 14.48
N THR A 276 -6.15 8.09 14.27
CA THR A 276 -4.70 7.97 14.01
C THR A 276 -3.95 7.41 15.21
N GLU A 277 -4.36 7.85 16.40
CA GLU A 277 -3.82 7.39 17.68
C GLU A 277 -4.15 5.93 17.99
N LEU A 278 -5.09 5.30 17.26
CA LEU A 278 -5.48 3.90 17.45
C LEU A 278 -4.29 2.94 17.29
N VAL A 279 -3.29 3.30 16.47
CA VAL A 279 -2.06 2.51 16.32
C VAL A 279 -1.32 2.36 17.66
N GLY A 280 -1.42 3.35 18.57
CA GLY A 280 -0.89 3.27 19.93
C GLY A 280 -1.57 2.16 20.74
N LEU A 281 -2.89 2.00 20.64
CA LEU A 281 -3.63 0.92 21.31
C LEU A 281 -3.26 -0.46 20.75
N THR A 282 -2.90 -0.56 19.47
CA THR A 282 -2.42 -1.82 18.88
C THR A 282 -1.02 -2.23 19.34
N ALA A 283 -0.27 -1.36 20.00
CA ALA A 283 1.11 -1.63 20.43
C ALA A 283 1.22 -2.85 21.35
N ALA A 284 0.25 -3.05 22.25
CA ALA A 284 0.20 -4.18 23.17
C ALA A 284 -0.13 -5.52 22.49
N GLU A 285 -0.82 -5.49 21.35
CA GLU A 285 -1.21 -6.66 20.54
C GLU A 285 -0.25 -6.91 19.35
N ALA A 286 0.77 -6.06 19.19
CA ALA A 286 1.76 -6.19 18.13
C ALA A 286 2.81 -7.26 18.47
N LYS A 287 3.12 -8.16 17.52
CA LYS A 287 4.22 -9.11 17.68
C LYS A 287 5.58 -8.41 17.88
N ASN A 288 5.82 -7.35 17.12
CA ASN A 288 7.08 -6.62 17.14
C ASN A 288 6.85 -5.09 17.06
N PRO A 289 6.46 -4.44 18.17
CA PRO A 289 6.12 -3.01 18.19
C PRO A 289 7.32 -2.11 17.85
N ARG A 290 8.55 -2.52 18.18
CA ARG A 290 9.78 -1.72 17.94
C ARG A 290 10.05 -1.44 16.46
N HIS A 291 9.70 -2.36 15.55
CA HIS A 291 9.83 -2.11 14.10
C HIS A 291 8.50 -1.68 13.46
N ALA A 292 7.37 -2.18 13.95
CA ALA A 292 6.07 -1.92 13.32
C ALA A 292 5.60 -0.47 13.55
N LEU A 293 5.73 0.06 14.77
CA LEU A 293 5.22 1.39 15.12
C LEU A 293 6.00 2.53 14.44
N PRO A 294 7.34 2.55 14.43
CA PRO A 294 8.07 3.62 13.73
C PRO A 294 7.81 3.67 12.21
N LYS A 295 7.59 2.50 11.58
CA LYS A 295 7.20 2.44 10.17
C LYS A 295 5.80 3.03 9.95
N ALA A 296 4.86 2.75 10.86
CA ALA A 296 3.53 3.35 10.83
C ALA A 296 3.58 4.88 10.93
N THR A 297 4.50 5.48 11.72
CA THR A 297 4.64 6.94 11.80
C THR A 297 4.98 7.58 10.45
N LYS A 298 5.90 6.97 9.69
CA LYS A 298 6.28 7.48 8.36
C LYS A 298 5.12 7.41 7.37
N GLN A 299 4.23 6.42 7.53
CA GLN A 299 3.03 6.28 6.70
C GLN A 299 1.98 7.35 7.03
N VAL A 300 1.86 7.77 8.30
CA VAL A 300 0.95 8.86 8.70
C VAL A 300 1.25 10.16 7.94
N PHE A 301 2.52 10.50 7.69
CA PHE A 301 2.88 11.68 6.88
C PHE A 301 2.29 11.62 5.47
N TRP A 302 2.57 10.53 4.75
CA TRP A 302 2.07 10.34 3.38
C TRP A 302 0.56 10.27 3.34
N ARG A 303 -0.07 9.72 4.39
CA ARG A 303 -1.52 9.67 4.57
C ARG A 303 -2.13 11.06 4.67
N ILE A 304 -1.57 11.95 5.49
CA ILE A 304 -2.03 13.35 5.63
C ILE A 304 -1.87 14.10 4.31
N LEU A 305 -0.71 13.97 3.66
CA LEU A 305 -0.44 14.67 2.41
C LEU A 305 -1.37 14.21 1.28
N MET A 306 -1.43 12.90 1.01
CA MET A 306 -2.16 12.35 -0.12
C MET A 306 -3.67 12.36 0.09
N PHE A 307 -4.17 11.80 1.21
CA PHE A 307 -5.61 11.57 1.37
C PHE A 307 -6.37 12.79 1.87
N TYR A 308 -5.68 13.78 2.45
CA TYR A 308 -6.31 14.97 2.97
C TYR A 308 -5.94 16.20 2.17
N VAL A 309 -4.66 16.60 2.18
CA VAL A 309 -4.25 17.86 1.55
C VAL A 309 -4.54 17.82 0.05
N VAL A 310 -4.10 16.78 -0.67
CA VAL A 310 -4.31 16.70 -2.13
C VAL A 310 -5.79 16.50 -2.48
N SER A 311 -6.48 15.56 -1.83
CA SER A 311 -7.89 15.26 -2.17
C SER A 311 -8.83 16.45 -1.88
N LEU A 312 -8.66 17.13 -0.74
CA LEU A 312 -9.47 18.29 -0.37
C LEU A 312 -9.12 19.51 -1.22
N THR A 313 -7.86 19.66 -1.65
CA THR A 313 -7.48 20.70 -2.63
C THR A 313 -8.23 20.51 -3.93
N LEU A 314 -8.30 19.26 -4.40
CA LEU A 314 -9.02 18.94 -5.64
C LEU A 314 -10.53 19.11 -5.49
N ILE A 315 -11.12 18.76 -4.34
CA ILE A 315 -12.52 19.06 -4.03
C ILE A 315 -12.76 20.57 -4.03
N ALA A 316 -11.88 21.34 -3.39
CA ALA A 316 -11.95 22.79 -3.33
C ALA A 316 -11.85 23.45 -4.72
N PHE A 317 -11.26 22.77 -5.71
CA PHE A 317 -11.29 23.19 -7.11
C PHE A 317 -12.54 22.76 -7.87
N LEU A 318 -13.17 21.65 -7.51
CA LEU A 318 -14.25 21.03 -8.30
C LEU A 318 -15.66 21.26 -7.73
N VAL A 319 -15.77 21.70 -6.48
CA VAL A 319 -17.05 21.89 -5.80
C VAL A 319 -17.12 23.33 -5.26
N PRO A 320 -18.11 24.14 -5.66
CA PRO A 320 -18.32 25.44 -5.07
C PRO A 320 -18.82 25.29 -3.64
N TYR A 321 -18.34 26.14 -2.71
CA TYR A 321 -18.76 26.02 -1.31
C TYR A 321 -20.24 26.31 -1.07
N ASN A 322 -20.91 27.01 -1.99
CA ASN A 322 -22.35 27.30 -1.94
C ASN A 322 -23.22 26.27 -2.69
N ASP A 323 -22.68 25.10 -3.04
CA ASP A 323 -23.47 24.02 -3.66
C ASP A 323 -24.58 23.54 -2.69
N PRO A 324 -25.86 23.50 -3.11
CA PRO A 324 -26.96 23.14 -2.23
C PRO A 324 -26.94 21.68 -1.75
N ARG A 325 -26.18 20.80 -2.43
CA ARG A 325 -26.04 19.38 -2.06
C ARG A 325 -25.01 19.15 -0.96
N LEU A 326 -24.16 20.15 -0.70
CA LEU A 326 -23.33 20.14 0.51
C LEU A 326 -24.27 20.20 1.72
N MET A 327 -23.87 19.59 2.84
CA MET A 327 -24.66 19.56 4.06
C MET A 327 -24.93 20.98 4.57
N ASN A 328 -26.02 21.59 4.13
CA ASN A 328 -26.50 22.88 4.57
C ASN A 328 -27.53 22.62 5.67
N GLY A 329 -27.24 23.04 6.89
CA GLY A 329 -28.06 22.82 8.09
C GLY A 329 -29.44 23.51 8.09
N SER A 330 -30.02 23.81 6.93
CA SER A 330 -31.20 24.67 6.78
C SER A 330 -32.19 24.25 5.69
N SER A 331 -32.07 23.07 5.07
CA SER A 331 -33.05 22.62 4.07
C SER A 331 -33.44 21.16 4.25
N SER A 332 -34.71 20.94 4.56
CA SER A 332 -35.36 19.66 4.41
C SER A 332 -35.50 19.36 2.91
N VAL A 333 -35.19 18.12 2.50
CA VAL A 333 -35.51 17.44 1.22
C VAL A 333 -34.38 17.19 0.21
N ASP A 334 -33.22 17.86 0.22
CA ASP A 334 -32.14 17.51 -0.72
C ASP A 334 -31.11 16.53 -0.12
N ILE A 335 -30.96 15.39 -0.80
CA ILE A 335 -30.12 14.23 -0.43
C ILE A 335 -28.68 14.70 -0.19
N SER A 336 -28.26 14.72 1.08
CA SER A 336 -26.91 15.12 1.50
C SER A 336 -25.86 14.24 0.82
N ALA A 337 -25.04 14.83 -0.05
CA ALA A 337 -24.06 14.09 -0.84
C ALA A 337 -22.63 14.41 -0.39
N SER A 338 -21.78 13.38 -0.37
CA SER A 338 -20.34 13.54 -0.17
C SER A 338 -19.75 14.50 -1.20
N PRO A 339 -18.87 15.46 -0.83
CA PRO A 339 -18.20 16.34 -1.80
C PRO A 339 -17.39 15.57 -2.85
N PHE A 340 -16.90 14.37 -2.54
CA PHE A 340 -16.26 13.49 -3.53
C PHE A 340 -17.23 13.07 -4.63
N VAL A 341 -18.46 12.72 -4.24
CA VAL A 341 -19.54 12.32 -5.16
C VAL A 341 -20.05 13.53 -5.94
N ILE A 342 -20.19 14.69 -5.27
CA ILE A 342 -20.57 15.96 -5.91
C ILE A 342 -19.56 16.35 -6.99
N ALA A 343 -18.25 16.29 -6.70
CA ALA A 343 -17.20 16.61 -7.67
C ALA A 343 -17.31 15.75 -8.95
N ILE A 344 -17.53 14.45 -8.80
CA ILE A 344 -17.68 13.53 -9.93
C ILE A 344 -18.98 13.79 -10.72
N ASN A 345 -20.09 14.04 -10.01
CA ASN A 345 -21.36 14.38 -10.63
C ASN A 345 -21.26 15.69 -11.42
N ASN A 346 -20.61 16.72 -10.87
CA ASN A 346 -20.35 17.99 -11.56
C ASN A 346 -19.49 17.80 -12.81
N GLY A 347 -18.56 16.84 -12.77
CA GLY A 347 -17.78 16.41 -13.92
C GLY A 347 -18.58 15.71 -15.03
N GLY A 348 -19.84 15.31 -14.77
CA GLY A 348 -20.71 14.65 -15.75
C GLY A 348 -20.47 13.14 -15.92
N ILE A 349 -19.72 12.51 -15.01
CA ILE A 349 -19.43 11.07 -15.07
C ILE A 349 -20.56 10.28 -14.39
N LYS A 350 -21.21 9.35 -15.13
CA LYS A 350 -22.42 8.66 -14.64
C LYS A 350 -22.20 7.53 -13.64
N VAL A 351 -21.16 6.70 -13.84
CA VAL A 351 -20.99 5.44 -13.07
C VAL A 351 -20.16 5.64 -11.81
N LEU A 352 -19.11 6.46 -11.90
CA LEU A 352 -18.14 6.65 -10.83
C LEU A 352 -18.73 7.21 -9.50
N PRO A 353 -19.79 8.05 -9.49
CA PRO A 353 -20.47 8.46 -8.25
C PRO A 353 -20.99 7.27 -7.43
N SER A 354 -21.57 6.26 -8.09
CA SER A 354 -22.03 5.03 -7.42
C SER A 354 -20.88 4.23 -6.84
N ILE A 355 -19.78 4.08 -7.58
CA ILE A 355 -18.57 3.40 -7.07
C ILE A 355 -18.05 4.11 -5.83
N MET A 356 -17.99 5.45 -5.86
CA MET A 356 -17.54 6.25 -4.73
C MET A 356 -18.44 6.07 -3.51
N ASN A 357 -19.76 6.07 -3.66
CA ASN A 357 -20.67 5.80 -2.54
C ASN A 357 -20.51 4.39 -1.96
N VAL A 358 -20.26 3.36 -2.78
CA VAL A 358 -19.95 2.01 -2.27
C VAL A 358 -18.67 2.02 -1.42
N VAL A 359 -17.64 2.73 -1.85
CA VAL A 359 -16.40 2.92 -1.07
C VAL A 359 -16.69 3.63 0.24
N ILE A 360 -17.54 4.65 0.24
CA ILE A 360 -17.95 5.37 1.45
C ILE A 360 -18.63 4.40 2.42
N LEU A 361 -19.55 3.55 1.96
CA LEU A 361 -20.19 2.53 2.81
C LEU A 361 -19.17 1.57 3.43
N ILE A 362 -18.23 1.06 2.64
CA ILE A 362 -17.13 0.20 3.13
C ILE A 362 -16.30 0.96 4.17
N SER A 363 -16.04 2.24 3.92
CA SER A 363 -15.30 3.11 4.82
C SER A 363 -15.96 3.26 6.18
N VAL A 364 -17.28 3.47 6.18
CA VAL A 364 -18.10 3.65 7.38
C VAL A 364 -18.18 2.37 8.20
N ILE A 365 -18.37 1.19 7.57
CA ILE A 365 -18.35 -0.11 8.27
C ILE A 365 -17.00 -0.36 8.94
N SER A 366 -15.91 -0.03 8.25
CA SER A 366 -14.55 -0.16 8.76
C SER A 366 -14.31 0.74 9.99
N VAL A 367 -14.74 2.00 9.95
CA VAL A 367 -14.64 2.88 11.13
C VAL A 367 -15.54 2.36 12.26
N GLY A 368 -16.78 1.95 11.97
CA GLY A 368 -17.67 1.35 12.98
C GLY A 368 -17.06 0.13 13.67
N SER A 369 -16.38 -0.74 12.92
CA SER A 369 -15.64 -1.86 13.50
C SER A 369 -14.45 -1.40 14.35
N SER A 370 -13.74 -0.35 13.92
CA SER A 370 -12.65 0.27 14.67
C SER A 370 -13.15 0.89 15.98
N CYS A 371 -14.39 1.40 16.04
CA CYS A 371 -14.99 1.90 17.27
C CYS A 371 -15.16 0.80 18.32
N VAL A 372 -15.70 -0.36 17.92
CA VAL A 372 -15.84 -1.51 18.83
C VAL A 372 -14.47 -1.97 19.31
N TYR A 373 -13.48 -2.04 18.42
CA TYR A 373 -12.10 -2.35 18.80
C TYR A 373 -11.54 -1.33 19.81
N ALA A 374 -11.60 -0.04 19.52
CA ALA A 374 -11.07 1.03 20.37
C ALA A 374 -11.73 1.06 21.76
N THR A 375 -13.07 1.05 21.82
CA THR A 375 -13.81 1.10 23.08
C THR A 375 -13.48 -0.10 23.96
N THR A 376 -13.47 -1.31 23.38
CA THR A 376 -13.28 -2.54 24.15
C THR A 376 -11.91 -2.59 24.81
N ARG A 377 -10.84 -2.20 24.10
CA ARG A 377 -9.47 -2.16 24.64
C ARG A 377 -9.29 -1.10 25.72
N THR A 378 -9.89 0.07 25.52
CA THR A 378 -9.80 1.15 26.52
C THR A 378 -10.58 0.79 27.79
N VAL A 379 -11.78 0.22 27.67
CA VAL A 379 -12.58 -0.23 28.82
C VAL A 379 -11.89 -1.36 29.59
N THR A 380 -11.28 -2.33 28.90
CA THR A 380 -10.52 -3.38 29.59
C THR A 380 -9.28 -2.85 30.27
N SER A 381 -8.56 -1.92 29.64
CA SER A 381 -7.41 -1.25 30.27
C SER A 381 -7.84 -0.44 31.50
N LEU A 382 -8.98 0.26 31.45
CA LEU A 382 -9.54 0.96 32.61
C LEU A 382 -9.85 0.00 33.77
N ALA A 383 -10.41 -1.18 33.48
CA ALA A 383 -10.66 -2.20 34.50
C ALA A 383 -9.36 -2.81 35.06
N GLU A 384 -8.34 -3.00 34.21
CA GLU A 384 -7.00 -3.42 34.63
C GLU A 384 -6.37 -2.39 35.59
N GLN A 385 -6.53 -1.10 35.33
CA GLN A 385 -6.07 0.02 36.15
C GLN A 385 -6.88 0.23 37.45
N GLY A 386 -8.00 -0.47 37.64
CA GLY A 386 -8.91 -0.22 38.78
C GLY A 386 -9.73 1.06 38.65
N LEU A 387 -9.78 1.64 37.45
CA LEU A 387 -10.52 2.86 37.10
C LEU A 387 -11.92 2.57 36.52
N ALA A 388 -12.26 1.29 36.36
CA ALA A 388 -13.59 0.83 35.99
C ALA A 388 -13.94 -0.49 36.73
N PRO A 389 -15.22 -0.87 36.83
CA PRO A 389 -15.64 -2.11 37.47
C PRO A 389 -14.89 -3.35 36.95
N LEU A 390 -14.50 -4.24 37.86
CA LEU A 390 -13.65 -5.41 37.55
C LEU A 390 -14.24 -6.34 36.49
N PHE A 391 -15.57 -6.47 36.43
CA PHE A 391 -16.23 -7.32 35.44
C PHE A 391 -16.02 -6.85 33.99
N LEU A 392 -15.71 -5.56 33.77
CA LEU A 392 -15.39 -5.03 32.44
C LEU A 392 -14.03 -5.48 31.93
N GLY A 393 -13.16 -5.99 32.80
CA GLY A 393 -11.85 -6.56 32.45
C GLY A 393 -11.90 -8.04 32.01
N TYR A 394 -13.11 -8.60 31.78
CA TYR A 394 -13.25 -9.99 31.36
C TYR A 394 -12.73 -10.19 29.92
N ILE A 395 -11.76 -11.08 29.77
CA ILE A 395 -11.18 -11.50 28.49
C ILE A 395 -11.33 -13.02 28.36
N ASP A 396 -11.89 -13.47 27.24
CA ASP A 396 -12.09 -14.90 26.96
C ASP A 396 -10.79 -15.61 26.53
N ARG A 397 -10.80 -16.95 26.41
CA ARG A 397 -9.63 -17.75 25.98
C ARG A 397 -9.17 -17.49 24.54
N LYS A 398 -9.93 -16.73 23.74
CA LYS A 398 -9.53 -16.26 22.41
C LYS A 398 -9.09 -14.79 22.42
N GLY A 399 -8.87 -14.20 23.60
CA GLY A 399 -8.43 -12.81 23.73
C GLY A 399 -9.53 -11.78 23.42
N ARG A 400 -10.81 -12.16 23.50
CA ARG A 400 -11.96 -11.30 23.17
C ARG A 400 -12.51 -10.65 24.44
N PRO A 401 -12.62 -9.31 24.50
CA PRO A 401 -13.24 -8.63 25.63
C PRO A 401 -14.77 -8.59 25.50
N ILE A 402 -15.42 -9.74 25.68
CA ILE A 402 -16.82 -9.96 25.32
C ILE A 402 -17.78 -9.00 26.03
N ILE A 403 -17.58 -8.75 27.33
CA ILE A 403 -18.48 -7.87 28.10
C ILE A 403 -18.41 -6.44 27.55
N ALA A 404 -17.20 -5.94 27.29
CA ALA A 404 -17.02 -4.64 26.68
C ALA A 404 -17.63 -4.60 25.27
N ILE A 405 -17.49 -5.67 24.47
CA ILE A 405 -18.08 -5.77 23.12
C ILE A 405 -19.60 -5.61 23.20
N VAL A 406 -20.25 -6.32 24.12
CA VAL A 406 -21.71 -6.26 24.30
C VAL A 406 -22.15 -4.85 24.71
N ILE A 407 -21.47 -4.23 25.68
CA ILE A 407 -21.79 -2.88 26.14
C ILE A 407 -21.66 -1.87 25.00
N THR A 408 -20.55 -1.92 24.24
CA THR A 408 -20.35 -1.02 23.10
C THR A 408 -21.45 -1.20 22.04
N ASN A 409 -21.83 -2.43 21.75
CA ASN A 409 -22.89 -2.71 20.78
C ASN A 409 -24.26 -2.24 21.28
N ILE A 410 -24.59 -2.36 22.58
CA ILE A 410 -25.84 -1.82 23.15
C ILE A 410 -25.93 -0.31 22.90
N PHE A 411 -24.84 0.43 23.11
CA PHE A 411 -24.80 1.85 22.77
C PHE A 411 -24.95 2.11 21.26
N GLY A 412 -24.43 1.21 20.42
CA GLY A 412 -24.63 1.25 18.97
C GLY A 412 -26.09 1.22 18.52
N LEU A 413 -27.02 0.72 19.34
CA LEU A 413 -28.47 0.75 19.05
C LEU A 413 -29.02 2.19 18.96
N LEU A 414 -28.31 3.20 19.44
CA LEU A 414 -28.66 4.60 19.22
C LEU A 414 -28.69 4.96 17.73
N ALA A 415 -28.06 4.18 16.85
CA ALA A 415 -28.07 4.36 15.41
C ALA A 415 -29.47 4.29 14.78
N PHE A 416 -30.43 3.61 15.43
CA PHE A 416 -31.83 3.53 14.99
C PHE A 416 -32.57 4.87 15.09
N ILE A 417 -31.89 5.95 15.50
CA ILE A 417 -32.38 7.32 15.29
C ILE A 417 -32.35 7.74 13.81
N ALA A 418 -31.77 6.94 12.91
CA ALA A 418 -31.69 7.22 11.49
C ALA A 418 -33.06 7.42 10.81
N ALA A 419 -34.13 6.75 11.27
CA ALA A 419 -35.48 7.01 10.77
C ALA A 419 -36.18 8.23 11.40
N SER A 420 -35.58 8.90 12.39
CA SER A 420 -36.19 10.01 13.11
C SER A 420 -36.08 11.33 12.34
N HIS A 421 -37.10 12.19 12.46
CA HIS A 421 -37.06 13.56 11.96
C HIS A 421 -35.92 14.42 12.58
N LYS A 422 -35.35 13.99 13.72
CA LYS A 422 -34.22 14.66 14.38
C LYS A 422 -32.85 14.06 14.02
N GLN A 423 -32.75 13.21 13.01
CA GLN A 423 -31.52 12.55 12.58
C GLN A 423 -30.33 13.52 12.44
N ASN A 424 -30.50 14.62 11.70
CA ASN A 424 -29.42 15.59 11.45
C ASN A 424 -28.93 16.27 12.73
N ALA A 425 -29.85 16.65 13.63
CA ALA A 425 -29.49 17.26 14.91
C ALA A 425 -28.66 16.29 15.76
N VAL A 426 -29.11 15.03 15.87
CA VAL A 426 -28.36 14.02 16.65
C VAL A 426 -27.02 13.69 16.01
N PHE A 427 -26.94 13.63 14.67
CA PHE A 427 -25.68 13.46 13.96
C PHE A 427 -24.67 14.55 14.32
N THR A 428 -25.07 15.82 14.31
CA THR A 428 -24.19 16.95 14.66
C THR A 428 -23.72 16.87 16.11
N TRP A 429 -24.62 16.57 17.05
CA TRP A 429 -24.26 16.39 18.47
C TRP A 429 -23.24 15.25 18.67
N LEU A 430 -23.46 14.09 18.03
CA LEU A 430 -22.52 12.96 18.11
C LEU A 430 -21.14 13.31 17.50
N LEU A 431 -21.13 14.09 16.40
CA LEU A 431 -19.92 14.53 15.71
C LEU A 431 -19.11 15.47 16.60
N SER A 432 -19.76 16.48 17.18
CA SER A 432 -19.12 17.48 18.04
C SER A 432 -18.50 16.85 19.29
N ILE A 433 -19.22 15.93 19.94
CA ILE A 433 -18.68 15.17 21.10
C ILE A 433 -17.44 14.39 20.70
N SER A 434 -17.45 13.71 19.54
CA SER A 434 -16.32 12.92 19.06
C SER A 434 -15.11 13.78 18.68
N GLY A 435 -15.33 14.87 17.93
CA GLY A 435 -14.27 15.76 17.46
C GLY A 435 -13.53 16.47 18.60
N LEU A 436 -14.28 16.98 19.59
CA LEU A 436 -13.69 17.65 20.75
C LEU A 436 -12.92 16.65 21.65
N SER A 437 -13.40 15.41 21.74
CA SER A 437 -12.73 14.35 22.51
C SER A 437 -11.32 14.03 21.98
N ALA A 438 -11.16 13.98 20.65
CA ALA A 438 -9.87 13.70 20.01
C ALA A 438 -8.79 14.74 20.39
N ILE A 439 -9.17 16.02 20.45
CA ILE A 439 -8.27 17.13 20.82
C ILE A 439 -7.72 16.94 22.24
N PHE A 440 -8.57 16.55 23.20
CA PHE A 440 -8.12 16.27 24.57
C PHE A 440 -7.19 15.07 24.65
N THR A 441 -7.49 14.02 23.90
CA THR A 441 -6.62 12.85 23.81
C THR A 441 -5.25 13.23 23.27
N TRP A 442 -5.17 13.97 22.16
CA TRP A 442 -3.90 14.43 21.59
C TRP A 442 -3.15 15.39 22.51
N LEU A 443 -3.86 16.31 23.17
CA LEU A 443 -3.25 17.20 24.17
C LEU A 443 -2.62 16.40 25.32
N SER A 444 -3.32 15.37 25.83
CA SER A 444 -2.79 14.51 26.89
C SER A 444 -1.54 13.74 26.45
N ILE A 445 -1.50 13.22 25.21
CA ILE A 445 -0.32 12.56 24.64
C ILE A 445 0.87 13.51 24.59
N ASN A 446 0.68 14.71 24.07
CA ASN A 446 1.74 15.71 23.96
C ASN A 446 2.29 16.06 25.35
N ILE A 447 1.41 16.33 26.33
CA ILE A 447 1.81 16.65 27.71
C ILE A 447 2.53 15.46 28.38
N ALA A 448 2.04 14.24 28.19
CA ALA A 448 2.68 13.04 28.74
C ALA A 448 4.11 12.88 28.19
N HIS A 449 4.31 13.07 26.88
CA HIS A 449 5.63 13.01 26.27
C HIS A 449 6.59 14.12 26.75
N LEU A 450 6.08 15.36 26.86
CA LEU A 450 6.80 16.49 27.46
C LEU A 450 7.29 16.17 28.87
N ARG A 451 6.45 15.53 29.68
CA ARG A 451 6.77 15.18 31.06
C ARG A 451 7.70 13.98 31.17
N PHE A 452 7.54 12.99 30.31
CA PHE A 452 8.48 11.86 30.18
C PHE A 452 9.90 12.34 29.86
N ARG A 453 10.06 13.19 28.83
CA ARG A 453 11.37 13.78 28.47
C ARG A 453 11.98 14.62 29.60
N ARG A 454 11.13 15.32 30.37
CA ARG A 454 11.58 16.07 31.55
C ARG A 454 12.01 15.15 32.70
N ALA A 455 11.29 14.05 32.92
CA ALA A 455 11.65 13.04 33.93
C ALA A 455 13.01 12.40 33.63
N LEU A 456 13.23 11.96 32.37
CA LEU A 456 14.53 11.45 31.91
C LEU A 456 15.67 12.42 32.24
N LYS A 457 15.52 13.69 31.85
CA LYS A 457 16.55 14.72 32.10
C LYS A 457 16.82 14.95 33.58
N VAL A 458 15.78 15.00 34.42
CA VAL A 458 15.90 15.25 35.87
C VAL A 458 16.54 14.05 36.59
N GLN A 459 16.31 12.84 36.10
CA GLN A 459 16.89 11.60 36.64
C GLN A 459 18.27 11.29 36.04
N GLY A 460 18.89 12.22 35.29
CA GLY A 460 20.24 12.06 34.75
C GLY A 460 20.36 11.10 33.57
N ARG A 461 19.25 10.75 32.91
CA ARG A 461 19.21 9.80 31.79
C ARG A 461 19.12 10.55 30.46
N SER A 462 19.78 10.02 29.44
CA SER A 462 19.78 10.59 28.09
C SER A 462 18.68 9.99 27.24
N THR A 463 18.51 10.49 26.02
CA THR A 463 17.54 9.95 25.06
C THR A 463 18.13 8.84 24.20
N GLU A 464 19.41 8.54 24.39
CA GLU A 464 20.15 7.49 23.69
C GLU A 464 19.81 6.09 24.22
N GLU A 465 19.24 6.01 25.43
CA GLU A 465 18.67 4.76 25.97
C GLU A 465 17.28 4.41 25.39
N LEU A 466 16.76 5.23 24.47
CA LEU A 466 15.45 4.98 23.83
C LEU A 466 15.65 4.31 22.46
N ILE A 467 14.91 3.22 22.24
CA ILE A 467 14.90 2.46 20.96
C ILE A 467 14.45 3.36 19.80
N TYR A 468 13.46 4.20 20.08
CA TYR A 468 12.94 5.17 19.14
C TYR A 468 12.86 6.52 19.82
N SER A 469 13.53 7.51 19.25
CA SER A 469 13.37 8.91 19.62
C SER A 469 12.59 9.63 18.53
N SER A 470 11.54 10.34 18.92
CA SER A 470 10.77 11.26 18.10
C SER A 470 11.69 12.21 17.34
N GLN A 471 11.48 12.34 16.03
CA GLN A 471 12.28 13.22 15.16
C GLN A 471 12.04 14.70 15.48
N THR A 472 10.81 15.06 15.88
CA THR A 472 10.45 16.43 16.25
C THR A 472 10.74 16.72 17.73
N GLY A 473 11.02 15.67 18.52
CA GLY A 473 11.36 15.75 19.93
C GLY A 473 10.34 16.53 20.76
N VAL A 474 10.83 17.25 21.78
CA VAL A 474 10.00 18.06 22.68
C VAL A 474 9.37 19.25 21.96
N ILE A 475 10.07 19.85 20.98
CA ILE A 475 9.58 21.02 20.23
C ILE A 475 8.30 20.66 19.47
N GLY A 476 8.26 19.48 18.83
CA GLY A 476 7.05 18.99 18.17
C GLY A 476 5.87 18.83 19.13
N SER A 477 6.10 18.31 20.33
CA SER A 477 5.05 18.18 21.35
C SER A 477 4.54 19.53 21.86
N ILE A 478 5.42 20.52 22.01
CA ILE A 478 5.02 21.89 22.38
C ILE A 478 4.16 22.49 21.27
N TYR A 479 4.61 22.43 20.02
CA TYR A 479 3.85 22.93 18.87
C TYR A 479 2.46 22.30 18.78
N ALA A 480 2.38 20.96 18.86
CA ALA A 480 1.11 20.25 18.81
C ALA A 480 0.21 20.57 20.02
N ALA A 481 0.77 20.68 21.23
CA ALA A 481 0.00 21.08 22.41
C ALA A 481 -0.56 22.50 22.27
N CYS A 482 0.26 23.45 21.81
CA CYS A 482 -0.16 24.83 21.56
C CYS A 482 -1.27 24.92 20.51
N LEU A 483 -1.17 24.17 19.41
CA LEU A 483 -2.23 24.14 18.41
C LEU A 483 -3.51 23.51 18.94
N ASN A 484 -3.45 22.41 19.69
CA ASN A 484 -4.64 21.82 20.31
C ASN A 484 -5.31 22.81 21.28
N ILE A 485 -4.54 23.55 22.09
CA ILE A 485 -5.07 24.60 22.98
C ILE A 485 -5.71 25.74 22.17
N LEU A 486 -5.07 26.17 21.09
CA LEU A 486 -5.62 27.20 20.21
C LEU A 486 -6.95 26.77 19.60
N VAL A 487 -7.05 25.52 19.13
CA VAL A 487 -8.31 24.97 18.61
C VAL A 487 -9.38 24.98 19.70
N LEU A 488 -9.08 24.57 20.94
CA LEU A 488 -10.04 24.65 22.05
C LEU A 488 -10.54 26.08 22.31
N ILE A 489 -9.65 27.07 22.27
CA ILE A 489 -10.02 28.49 22.43
C ILE A 489 -10.95 28.94 21.30
N VAL A 490 -10.63 28.57 20.06
CA VAL A 490 -11.43 28.91 18.89
C VAL A 490 -12.79 28.22 18.93
N THR A 491 -12.85 26.94 19.30
CA THR A 491 -14.09 26.19 19.49
C THR A 491 -14.95 26.75 20.61
N PHE A 492 -14.34 27.22 21.71
CA PHE A 492 -15.09 27.92 22.77
C PHE A 492 -15.69 29.23 22.26
N TRP A 493 -14.93 30.02 21.49
CA TRP A 493 -15.43 31.25 20.88
C TRP A 493 -16.60 30.99 19.93
N GLU A 494 -16.51 29.95 19.10
CA GLU A 494 -17.60 29.50 18.23
C GLU A 494 -18.83 29.03 19.02
N ALA A 495 -18.64 28.27 20.10
CA ALA A 495 -19.72 27.77 20.93
C ALA A 495 -20.52 28.92 21.59
N VAL A 496 -19.85 29.99 22.02
CA VAL A 496 -20.51 31.16 22.63
C VAL A 496 -21.12 32.08 21.57
N TRP A 497 -20.42 32.29 20.46
CA TRP A 497 -20.91 33.07 19.32
C TRP A 497 -20.96 32.19 18.08
N PRO A 498 -22.05 31.43 17.86
CA PRO A 498 -22.23 30.63 16.67
C PRO A 498 -22.25 31.46 15.37
N LEU A 499 -21.99 30.81 14.23
CA LEU A 499 -22.03 31.45 12.91
C LEU A 499 -23.47 31.87 12.56
N GLY A 500 -23.67 33.13 12.18
CA GLY A 500 -24.95 33.64 11.70
C GLY A 500 -26.07 33.76 12.75
N SER A 501 -25.83 33.42 14.02
CA SER A 501 -26.84 33.48 15.08
C SER A 501 -26.32 34.17 16.36
N LYS A 502 -27.27 34.61 17.20
CA LYS A 502 -26.98 35.16 18.54
C LYS A 502 -26.55 34.04 19.49
N PRO A 503 -25.85 34.36 20.61
CA PRO A 503 -25.51 33.39 21.64
C PRO A 503 -26.73 32.58 22.08
N ASN A 504 -26.63 31.25 22.01
CA ASN A 504 -27.67 30.29 22.40
C ASN A 504 -27.04 29.18 23.24
N ALA A 505 -27.67 28.83 24.36
CA ALA A 505 -27.23 27.75 25.23
C ALA A 505 -27.19 26.39 24.52
N GLU A 506 -28.14 26.12 23.62
CA GLU A 506 -28.17 24.88 22.85
C GLU A 506 -26.92 24.73 21.99
N ALA A 507 -26.56 25.76 21.22
CA ALA A 507 -25.35 25.78 20.40
C ALA A 507 -24.07 25.67 21.23
N PHE A 508 -24.04 26.29 22.42
CA PHE A 508 -22.91 26.19 23.33
C PHE A 508 -22.67 24.74 23.78
N PHE A 509 -23.73 24.05 24.25
CA PHE A 509 -23.61 22.67 24.67
C PHE A 509 -23.39 21.72 23.49
N GLU A 510 -24.02 21.96 22.33
CA GLU A 510 -23.80 21.15 21.13
C GLU A 510 -22.31 21.08 20.74
N VAL A 511 -21.61 22.22 20.77
CA VAL A 511 -20.20 22.31 20.35
C VAL A 511 -19.23 21.98 21.49
N TYR A 512 -19.56 22.31 22.75
CA TYR A 512 -18.60 22.31 23.86
C TYR A 512 -18.88 21.26 24.97
N LEU A 513 -19.91 20.41 24.83
CA LEU A 513 -20.28 19.40 25.83
C LEU A 513 -19.13 18.45 26.19
N GLY A 514 -18.29 18.07 25.23
CA GLY A 514 -17.14 17.17 25.48
C GLY A 514 -16.18 17.71 26.55
N PHE A 515 -15.93 19.04 26.57
CA PHE A 515 -15.12 19.66 27.62
C PHE A 515 -15.79 19.59 28.99
N VAL A 516 -17.10 19.84 29.05
CA VAL A 516 -17.88 19.76 30.29
C VAL A 516 -17.82 18.36 30.87
N ILE A 517 -18.01 17.33 30.04
CA ILE A 517 -17.90 15.92 30.45
C ILE A 517 -16.51 15.60 31.00
N LEU A 518 -15.45 16.05 30.32
CA LEU A 518 -14.08 15.82 30.76
C LEU A 518 -13.80 16.45 32.13
N ILE A 519 -14.27 17.69 32.36
CA ILE A 519 -14.12 18.38 33.66
C ILE A 519 -14.90 17.65 34.75
N ILE A 520 -16.13 17.20 34.47
CA ILE A 520 -16.93 16.41 35.41
C ILE A 520 -16.18 15.13 35.82
N PHE A 521 -15.59 14.39 34.87
CA PHE A 521 -14.80 13.21 35.21
C PHE A 521 -13.54 13.54 36.00
N TYR A 522 -12.83 14.61 35.62
CA TYR A 522 -11.61 15.02 36.34
C TYR A 522 -11.92 15.42 37.80
N VAL A 523 -12.88 16.32 38.00
CA VAL A 523 -13.27 16.81 39.34
C VAL A 523 -13.92 15.69 40.15
N GLY A 524 -14.80 14.90 39.54
CA GLY A 524 -15.45 13.75 40.19
C GLY A 524 -14.43 12.72 40.70
N HIS A 525 -13.43 12.38 39.88
CA HIS A 525 -12.37 11.47 40.30
C HIS A 525 -11.45 12.08 41.38
N LYS A 526 -11.16 13.39 41.32
CA LYS A 526 -10.43 14.10 42.39
C LYS A 526 -11.17 14.05 43.73
N ILE A 527 -12.48 14.27 43.72
CA ILE A 527 -13.33 14.17 44.92
C ILE A 527 -13.34 12.74 45.46
N TYR A 528 -13.51 11.74 44.58
CA TYR A 528 -13.53 10.32 44.96
C TYR A 528 -12.22 9.86 45.59
N ARG A 529 -11.07 10.18 44.96
CA ARG A 529 -9.74 9.80 45.47
C ARG A 529 -9.27 10.66 46.64
N ARG A 530 -9.96 11.77 46.95
CA ARG A 530 -9.58 12.75 47.98
C ARG A 530 -8.13 13.24 47.87
N ASN A 531 -7.56 13.22 46.66
CA ASN A 531 -6.17 13.61 46.39
C ASN A 531 -6.14 14.76 45.38
N TRP A 532 -5.76 15.94 45.85
CA TRP A 532 -5.75 17.20 45.09
C TRP A 532 -4.38 17.57 44.51
N VAL A 533 -3.41 16.64 44.49
CA VAL A 533 -2.14 16.86 43.78
C VAL A 533 -2.43 17.01 42.29
N LEU A 534 -2.07 18.15 41.69
CA LEU A 534 -2.39 18.45 40.28
C LEU A 534 -1.46 17.77 39.29
N PHE A 535 -0.22 17.48 39.71
CA PHE A 535 0.76 16.82 38.87
C PHE A 535 1.83 16.09 39.69
N ILE A 536 2.28 14.95 39.18
CA ILE A 536 3.45 14.21 39.67
C ILE A 536 4.75 15.02 39.41
N ARG A 537 5.59 15.23 40.42
CA ARG A 537 6.85 15.97 40.21
C ARG A 537 7.77 15.17 39.29
N ALA A 538 8.49 15.85 38.39
CA ALA A 538 9.29 15.18 37.35
C ALA A 538 10.31 14.16 37.89
N LYS A 539 10.87 14.40 39.08
CA LYS A 539 11.80 13.47 39.75
C LYS A 539 11.12 12.18 40.26
N ASP A 540 9.83 12.25 40.58
CA ASP A 540 9.05 11.17 41.20
C ASP A 540 8.25 10.38 40.14
N ILE A 541 8.43 10.68 38.85
CA ILE A 541 7.77 9.97 37.74
C ILE A 541 8.46 8.62 37.54
N ASP A 542 7.67 7.55 37.56
CA ASP A 542 8.11 6.19 37.22
C ASP A 542 8.38 6.09 35.71
N ILE A 543 9.64 5.86 35.33
CA ILE A 543 10.08 5.65 33.93
C ILE A 543 10.57 4.21 33.67
N ASP A 544 10.45 3.32 34.66
CA ASP A 544 11.05 1.97 34.60
C ASP A 544 9.99 0.87 34.53
N SER A 545 8.91 0.97 35.30
CA SER A 545 7.93 -0.14 35.37
C SER A 545 7.23 -0.36 34.05
N GLY A 546 7.10 -1.62 33.61
CA GLY A 546 6.48 -1.95 32.32
C GLY A 546 7.25 -1.43 31.09
N ARG A 547 8.47 -0.93 31.28
CA ARG A 547 9.40 -0.65 30.18
C ARG A 547 9.89 -1.97 29.60
N ARG A 548 9.98 -2.05 28.27
CA ARG A 548 10.56 -3.22 27.61
C ARG A 548 12.08 -3.05 27.59
N GLU A 549 12.79 -3.72 28.50
CA GLU A 549 14.25 -3.76 28.48
C GLU A 549 14.72 -4.60 27.29
N LEU A 550 15.58 -4.00 26.48
CA LEU A 550 16.40 -4.67 25.48
C LEU A 550 17.83 -4.31 25.85
N ASP A 551 18.72 -5.29 25.84
CA ASP A 551 20.14 -5.04 25.81
C ASP A 551 20.43 -4.14 24.60
N LEU A 552 20.75 -2.87 24.86
CA LEU A 552 20.98 -1.86 23.83
C LEU A 552 22.19 -2.22 22.97
N GLU A 553 23.15 -2.97 23.51
CA GLU A 553 24.30 -3.47 22.76
C GLU A 553 23.87 -4.60 21.85
N ALA A 554 23.17 -5.63 22.37
CA ALA A 554 22.60 -6.69 21.54
C ALA A 554 21.63 -6.15 20.48
N LEU A 555 20.89 -5.07 20.76
CA LEU A 555 20.02 -4.41 19.77
C LEU A 555 20.82 -3.61 18.73
N LYS A 556 21.90 -2.92 19.14
CA LYS A 556 22.79 -2.24 18.20
C LYS A 556 23.49 -3.25 17.30
N GLU A 557 23.87 -4.40 17.85
CA GLU A 557 24.40 -5.55 17.11
C GLU A 557 23.33 -6.14 16.20
N GLU A 558 22.12 -6.43 16.67
CA GLU A 558 21.01 -6.92 15.84
C GLU A 558 20.64 -5.92 14.74
N LEU A 559 20.67 -4.60 15.02
CA LEU A 559 20.46 -3.56 14.01
C LEU A 559 21.66 -3.40 13.08
N ALA A 560 22.88 -3.62 13.54
CA ALA A 560 24.09 -3.61 12.72
C ALA A 560 24.13 -4.84 11.82
N GLU A 561 23.72 -6.00 12.31
CA GLU A 561 23.47 -7.24 11.58
C GLU A 561 22.31 -7.07 10.62
N GLU A 562 21.16 -6.53 11.02
CA GLU A 562 20.05 -6.23 10.10
C GLU A 562 20.49 -5.22 9.05
N ARG A 563 21.27 -4.19 9.41
CA ARG A 563 21.83 -3.22 8.46
C ARG A 563 22.89 -3.86 7.58
N ALA A 564 23.69 -4.79 8.07
CA ALA A 564 24.67 -5.55 7.30
C ALA A 564 23.96 -6.53 6.37
N ILE A 565 22.89 -7.18 6.81
CA ILE A 565 22.00 -8.05 6.04
C ILE A 565 21.24 -7.21 5.01
N LEU A 566 20.74 -6.01 5.34
CA LEU A 566 20.08 -5.07 4.43
C LEU A 566 21.07 -4.42 3.46
N ALA A 567 22.29 -4.14 3.88
CA ALA A 567 23.39 -3.69 3.02
C ALA A 567 23.90 -4.83 2.12
N ALA A 568 23.79 -6.07 2.61
CA ALA A 568 23.97 -7.31 1.86
C ALA A 568 22.71 -7.69 1.05
N LYS A 569 21.56 -7.03 1.24
CA LYS A 569 20.42 -7.18 0.32
C LYS A 569 20.82 -6.50 -0.98
N PRO A 570 20.91 -7.24 -2.08
CA PRO A 570 21.41 -6.75 -3.37
C PRO A 570 20.49 -5.70 -4.02
N LEU A 571 19.24 -5.56 -3.52
CA LEU A 571 18.19 -4.69 -4.05
C LEU A 571 18.56 -3.21 -4.20
N LEU A 572 19.46 -2.67 -3.36
CA LEU A 572 19.82 -1.24 -3.41
C LEU A 572 21.35 -0.97 -3.37
N SER A 573 22.16 -1.98 -3.05
CA SER A 573 23.59 -1.80 -2.80
C SER A 573 24.42 -1.81 -4.10
N ASN A 574 24.10 -2.68 -5.07
CA ASN A 574 24.94 -2.83 -6.26
C ASN A 574 24.68 -1.71 -7.29
N ARG A 575 25.71 -0.90 -7.57
CA ARG A 575 25.67 0.19 -8.55
C ARG A 575 25.37 -0.32 -9.96
N ASP A 576 25.90 -1.48 -10.35
CA ASP A 576 25.74 -2.00 -11.71
C ASP A 576 24.30 -2.47 -11.98
N ILE A 577 23.61 -3.05 -10.98
CA ILE A 577 22.19 -3.41 -11.10
C ILE A 577 21.33 -2.16 -11.34
N ARG A 578 21.62 -1.05 -10.65
CA ARG A 578 20.91 0.22 -10.86
C ARG A 578 21.16 0.80 -12.25
N LEU A 579 22.37 0.68 -12.77
CA LEU A 579 22.71 1.08 -14.14
C LEU A 579 21.99 0.21 -15.18
N LEU A 580 21.91 -1.11 -14.96
CA LEU A 580 21.15 -2.02 -15.82
C LEU A 580 19.65 -1.68 -15.82
N TRP A 581 19.05 -1.42 -14.65
CA TRP A 581 17.65 -0.96 -14.56
C TRP A 581 17.43 0.36 -15.28
N ALA A 582 18.34 1.33 -15.14
CA ALA A 582 18.25 2.56 -15.90
C ALA A 582 18.30 2.30 -17.41
N SER A 583 19.21 1.45 -17.88
CA SER A 583 19.30 1.09 -19.30
C SER A 583 18.02 0.44 -19.83
N VAL A 584 17.42 -0.47 -19.06
CA VAL A 584 16.15 -1.15 -19.38
C VAL A 584 15.01 -0.14 -19.47
N PHE A 585 14.93 0.80 -18.53
CA PHE A 585 13.95 1.89 -18.58
C PHE A 585 14.07 2.70 -19.87
N PHE A 586 15.28 3.16 -20.23
CA PHE A 586 15.50 3.94 -21.45
C PHE A 586 15.24 3.11 -22.72
N ARG A 587 15.63 1.83 -22.74
CA ARG A 587 15.30 0.90 -23.84
C ARG A 587 13.79 0.77 -24.03
N MET A 588 13.06 0.57 -22.93
CA MET A 588 11.61 0.42 -23.03
C MET A 588 10.88 1.71 -23.31
N LEU A 589 11.39 2.84 -22.87
CA LEU A 589 10.89 4.14 -23.31
C LEU A 589 11.02 4.28 -24.82
N SER A 590 12.16 3.90 -25.41
CA SER A 590 12.37 3.88 -26.86
C SER A 590 11.42 2.92 -27.60
N TYR A 591 11.17 1.73 -27.07
CA TYR A 591 10.20 0.80 -27.65
C TYR A 591 8.75 1.29 -27.52
N GLY A 592 8.38 1.86 -26.37
CA GLY A 592 7.07 2.50 -26.18
C GLY A 592 6.84 3.66 -27.17
N LEU A 593 7.88 4.46 -27.42
CA LEU A 593 7.86 5.54 -28.42
C LEU A 593 7.61 5.02 -29.83
N THR A 594 8.44 4.07 -30.27
CA THR A 594 8.44 3.56 -31.65
C THR A 594 7.25 2.65 -31.94
N ASN A 595 6.79 1.86 -30.97
CA ASN A 595 5.63 0.98 -31.12
C ASN A 595 4.34 1.75 -31.51
N GLN A 596 4.17 2.97 -31.01
CA GLN A 596 3.04 3.84 -31.35
C GLN A 596 3.03 4.29 -32.82
N VAL A 597 4.18 4.32 -33.48
CA VAL A 597 4.31 4.91 -34.81
C VAL A 597 4.79 3.95 -35.88
N LEU A 598 5.43 2.83 -35.54
CA LEU A 598 6.13 1.96 -36.50
C LEU A 598 5.23 1.49 -37.64
N VAL A 599 4.07 0.90 -37.33
CA VAL A 599 3.13 0.41 -38.35
C VAL A 599 2.49 1.55 -39.14
N LEU A 600 2.14 2.64 -38.45
CA LEU A 600 1.55 3.83 -39.07
C LEU A 600 2.55 4.51 -40.03
N PHE A 601 3.83 4.52 -39.67
CA PHE A 601 4.93 5.03 -40.49
C PHE A 601 5.14 4.16 -41.74
N LEU A 602 5.20 2.83 -41.60
CA LEU A 602 5.35 1.92 -42.74
C LEU A 602 4.18 2.04 -43.71
N GLU A 603 2.95 2.15 -43.21
CA GLU A 603 1.77 2.39 -44.05
C GLU A 603 1.85 3.75 -44.77
N LEU A 604 2.31 4.79 -44.08
CA LEU A 604 2.44 6.14 -44.63
C LEU A 604 3.45 6.23 -45.79
N ILE A 605 4.53 5.44 -45.74
CA ILE A 605 5.48 5.28 -46.85
C ILE A 605 4.99 4.29 -47.93
N LYS A 606 3.69 3.94 -47.92
CA LYS A 606 2.98 3.09 -48.89
C LYS A 606 3.38 1.62 -48.87
N VAL A 607 3.87 1.09 -47.74
CA VAL A 607 4.08 -0.36 -47.57
C VAL A 607 2.74 -1.03 -47.31
N LYS A 608 2.43 -2.11 -48.03
CA LYS A 608 1.15 -2.82 -47.89
C LYS A 608 1.05 -3.52 -46.52
N PRO A 609 -0.14 -3.65 -45.91
CA PRO A 609 -0.30 -4.33 -44.62
C PRO A 609 0.24 -5.77 -44.59
N SER A 610 0.15 -6.52 -45.69
CA SER A 610 0.80 -7.85 -45.81
C SER A 610 2.32 -7.79 -45.73
N GLN A 611 2.94 -6.79 -46.36
CA GLN A 611 4.38 -6.55 -46.27
C GLN A 611 4.79 -6.05 -44.88
N ILE A 612 3.93 -5.29 -44.19
CA ILE A 612 4.15 -4.90 -42.78
C ILE A 612 4.12 -6.14 -41.87
N GLY A 613 3.17 -7.06 -42.09
CA GLY A 613 3.14 -8.34 -41.38
C GLY A 613 4.40 -9.18 -41.61
N GLY A 614 4.87 -9.21 -42.86
CA GLY A 614 6.17 -9.78 -43.22
C GLY A 614 7.34 -9.10 -42.51
N PHE A 615 7.35 -7.76 -42.48
CA PHE A 615 8.36 -6.96 -41.79
C PHE A 615 8.46 -7.36 -40.31
N MET A 616 7.34 -7.41 -39.58
CA MET A 616 7.33 -7.81 -38.17
C MET A 616 7.82 -9.24 -37.94
N THR A 617 7.50 -10.14 -38.87
CA THR A 617 7.91 -11.55 -38.76
C THR A 617 9.42 -11.68 -38.95
N TRP A 618 9.97 -11.03 -39.98
CA TRP A 618 11.40 -11.05 -40.24
C TRP A 618 12.21 -10.37 -39.15
N THR A 619 11.69 -9.31 -38.52
CA THR A 619 12.34 -8.70 -37.35
C THR A 619 12.33 -9.62 -36.14
N LEU A 620 11.22 -10.30 -35.83
CA LEU A 620 11.15 -11.28 -34.73
C LEU A 620 12.05 -12.51 -34.98
N ILE A 621 12.15 -12.99 -36.22
CA ILE A 621 13.09 -14.06 -36.60
C ILE A 621 14.52 -13.59 -36.38
N GLY A 622 14.83 -12.36 -36.80
CA GLY A 622 16.12 -11.71 -36.55
C GLY A 622 16.45 -11.66 -35.06
N ASP A 623 15.52 -11.18 -34.24
CA ASP A 623 15.65 -11.10 -32.79
C ASP A 623 15.92 -12.48 -32.17
N ALA A 624 15.20 -13.52 -32.59
CA ALA A 624 15.39 -14.88 -32.11
C ALA A 624 16.78 -15.45 -32.47
N LEU A 625 17.23 -15.24 -33.72
CA LEU A 625 18.53 -15.71 -34.20
C LEU A 625 19.69 -14.98 -33.50
N ILE A 626 19.61 -13.66 -33.38
CA ILE A 626 20.64 -12.86 -32.70
C ILE A 626 20.67 -13.21 -31.20
N SER A 627 19.51 -13.38 -30.56
CA SER A 627 19.44 -13.80 -29.15
C SER A 627 20.05 -15.18 -28.94
N PHE A 628 19.77 -16.15 -29.84
CA PHE A 628 20.38 -17.48 -29.80
C PHE A 628 21.91 -17.40 -29.94
N PHE A 629 22.41 -16.64 -30.91
CA PHE A 629 23.84 -16.46 -31.12
C PHE A 629 24.53 -15.83 -29.90
N LEU A 630 23.99 -14.73 -29.37
CA LEU A 630 24.56 -14.07 -28.21
C LEU A 630 24.46 -14.93 -26.95
N THR A 631 23.42 -15.74 -26.79
CA THR A 631 23.36 -16.70 -25.67
C THR A 631 24.52 -17.71 -25.69
N LEU A 632 25.04 -18.05 -26.88
CA LEU A 632 26.16 -18.98 -27.03
C LEU A 632 27.54 -18.32 -26.91
N TYR A 633 27.67 -17.05 -27.30
CA TYR A 633 28.97 -16.39 -27.47
C TYR A 633 29.17 -15.11 -26.67
N ALA A 634 28.14 -14.54 -26.03
CA ALA A 634 28.26 -13.27 -25.30
C ALA A 634 29.28 -13.35 -24.16
N ASP A 635 29.36 -14.49 -23.47
CA ASP A 635 30.32 -14.71 -22.40
C ASP A 635 31.78 -14.73 -22.90
N LYS A 636 32.01 -15.13 -24.16
CA LYS A 636 33.35 -15.11 -24.77
C LYS A 636 33.73 -13.75 -25.35
N ILE A 637 32.74 -12.99 -25.82
CA ILE A 637 32.93 -11.65 -26.42
C ILE A 637 33.04 -10.58 -25.32
N GLY A 638 32.48 -10.84 -24.15
CA GLY A 638 32.30 -9.90 -23.06
C GLY A 638 30.89 -9.30 -23.08
N ARG A 639 30.15 -9.45 -21.97
CA ARG A 639 28.75 -9.03 -21.86
C ARG A 639 28.60 -7.52 -22.00
N ARG A 640 29.52 -6.74 -21.44
CA ARG A 640 29.53 -5.27 -21.57
C ARG A 640 29.77 -4.85 -23.01
N VAL A 641 30.70 -5.51 -23.70
CA VAL A 641 30.99 -5.25 -25.12
C VAL A 641 29.76 -5.51 -25.98
N VAL A 642 29.06 -6.61 -25.76
CA VAL A 642 27.83 -6.95 -26.48
C VAL A 642 26.74 -5.87 -26.26
N LEU A 643 26.55 -5.38 -25.04
CA LEU A 643 25.57 -4.33 -24.73
C LEU A 643 25.93 -2.97 -25.37
N ILE A 644 27.22 -2.63 -25.42
CA ILE A 644 27.74 -1.43 -26.10
C ILE A 644 27.49 -1.53 -27.60
N VAL A 645 27.90 -2.63 -28.24
CA VAL A 645 27.72 -2.87 -29.68
C VAL A 645 26.24 -2.83 -30.04
N GLY A 646 25.38 -3.48 -29.26
CA GLY A 646 23.94 -3.41 -29.44
C GLY A 646 23.42 -1.97 -29.41
N SER A 647 23.89 -1.13 -28.47
CA SER A 647 23.45 0.27 -28.38
C SER A 647 23.88 1.11 -29.58
N ILE A 648 25.05 0.82 -30.16
CA ILE A 648 25.51 1.44 -31.41
C ILE A 648 24.63 1.00 -32.60
N MET A 649 24.25 -0.28 -32.66
CA MET A 649 23.33 -0.78 -33.70
C MET A 649 21.94 -0.16 -33.58
N MET A 650 21.44 0.02 -32.35
CA MET A 650 20.19 0.71 -32.02
C MET A 650 20.23 2.18 -32.48
N LEU A 651 21.33 2.89 -32.21
CA LEU A 651 21.58 4.25 -32.71
C LEU A 651 21.49 4.30 -34.24
N GLY A 652 22.21 3.40 -34.92
CA GLY A 652 22.23 3.31 -36.37
C GLY A 652 20.84 3.07 -36.96
N ALA A 653 20.05 2.17 -36.38
CA ALA A 653 18.70 1.89 -36.83
C ALA A 653 17.77 3.11 -36.66
N GLY A 654 17.83 3.82 -35.54
CA GLY A 654 17.08 5.06 -35.35
C GLY A 654 17.39 6.12 -36.41
N LEU A 655 18.67 6.31 -36.72
CA LEU A 655 19.10 7.24 -37.76
C LEU A 655 18.62 6.80 -39.16
N ILE A 656 18.69 5.51 -39.49
CA ILE A 656 18.20 4.97 -40.76
C ILE A 656 16.70 5.19 -40.90
N PHE A 657 15.90 4.90 -39.86
CA PHE A 657 14.45 5.13 -39.88
C PHE A 657 14.07 6.62 -39.98
N SER A 658 14.90 7.52 -39.46
CA SER A 658 14.65 8.95 -39.57
C SER A 658 14.88 9.51 -40.99
N ARG A 659 15.61 8.81 -41.87
CA ARG A 659 16.00 9.32 -43.21
C ARG A 659 15.55 8.45 -44.39
N SER A 660 15.49 7.13 -44.20
CA SER A 660 15.20 6.18 -45.27
C SER A 660 13.69 5.96 -45.45
N THR A 661 13.27 5.73 -46.69
CA THR A 661 11.93 5.25 -47.05
C THR A 661 11.97 3.88 -47.74
N SER A 662 13.17 3.32 -47.92
CA SER A 662 13.37 2.06 -48.64
C SER A 662 13.08 0.87 -47.74
N PHE A 663 12.07 0.06 -48.11
CA PHE A 663 11.61 -1.09 -47.33
C PHE A 663 12.74 -2.09 -46.97
N PRO A 664 13.60 -2.55 -47.91
CA PRO A 664 14.69 -3.49 -47.56
C PRO A 664 15.70 -2.91 -46.57
N ILE A 665 16.01 -1.61 -46.70
CA ILE A 665 16.95 -0.92 -45.81
C ILE A 665 16.36 -0.78 -44.41
N LEU A 666 15.08 -0.42 -44.31
CA LEU A 666 14.36 -0.33 -43.05
C LEU A 666 14.23 -1.71 -42.38
N LEU A 667 13.98 -2.77 -43.16
CA LEU A 667 13.89 -4.13 -42.64
C LEU A 667 15.23 -4.60 -42.07
N LEU A 668 16.32 -4.41 -42.82
CA LEU A 668 17.66 -4.76 -42.35
C LEU A 668 18.02 -3.97 -41.08
N ALA A 669 17.73 -2.67 -41.05
CA ALA A 669 17.97 -1.83 -39.89
C ALA A 669 17.15 -2.27 -38.67
N ALA A 670 15.91 -2.72 -38.85
CA ALA A 670 15.07 -3.19 -37.75
C ALA A 670 15.53 -4.54 -37.19
N ILE A 671 16.00 -5.45 -38.05
CA ILE A 671 16.60 -6.74 -37.64
C ILE A 671 17.90 -6.50 -36.86
N VAL A 672 18.81 -5.69 -37.42
CA VAL A 672 20.14 -5.46 -36.87
C VAL A 672 20.07 -4.59 -35.60
N GLY A 673 19.30 -3.50 -35.63
CA GLY A 673 19.17 -2.57 -34.50
C GLY A 673 18.10 -2.94 -33.48
N VAL A 674 17.44 -4.09 -33.63
CA VAL A 674 16.46 -4.63 -32.67
C VAL A 674 15.32 -3.64 -32.41
N ILE A 675 14.65 -3.19 -33.48
CA ILE A 675 13.41 -2.41 -33.36
C ILE A 675 12.26 -3.38 -33.13
N SER A 676 11.74 -3.40 -31.90
CA SER A 676 10.70 -4.34 -31.48
C SER A 676 9.34 -4.00 -32.13
N PRO A 677 8.77 -4.89 -32.97
CA PRO A 677 7.43 -4.72 -33.52
C PRO A 677 6.31 -5.04 -32.51
N SER A 678 6.65 -5.71 -31.41
CA SER A 678 5.70 -6.12 -30.37
C SER A 678 5.64 -5.12 -29.21
N GLY A 679 6.53 -4.13 -29.14
CA GLY A 679 6.63 -3.22 -28.01
C GLY A 679 7.10 -3.87 -26.70
N ASP A 680 7.30 -5.19 -26.71
CA ASP A 680 7.81 -6.00 -25.60
C ASP A 680 9.34 -6.04 -25.60
N GLU A 681 9.90 -6.47 -24.47
CA GLU A 681 11.31 -6.83 -24.30
C GLU A 681 11.68 -8.13 -25.03
N THR A 682 11.51 -8.19 -26.34
CA THR A 682 12.01 -9.30 -27.14
C THR A 682 13.36 -8.92 -27.74
N GLY A 683 14.31 -9.85 -27.71
CA GLY A 683 15.60 -9.71 -28.38
C GLY A 683 16.84 -9.84 -27.49
N PRO A 684 18.01 -9.59 -28.08
CA PRO A 684 19.32 -9.93 -27.50
C PRO A 684 19.67 -9.18 -26.21
N PHE A 685 19.25 -7.92 -26.08
CA PHE A 685 19.54 -7.10 -24.91
C PHE A 685 19.01 -7.72 -23.62
N LYS A 686 17.75 -8.19 -23.64
CA LYS A 686 17.12 -8.80 -22.47
C LYS A 686 17.92 -9.99 -21.96
N SER A 687 18.32 -10.87 -22.87
CA SER A 687 19.04 -12.10 -22.51
C SER A 687 20.38 -11.79 -21.83
N VAL A 688 21.11 -10.79 -22.33
CA VAL A 688 22.40 -10.36 -21.76
C VAL A 688 22.21 -9.57 -20.46
N GLU A 689 21.24 -8.66 -20.40
CA GLU A 689 20.88 -7.87 -19.21
C GLU A 689 20.45 -8.80 -18.05
N GLU A 690 19.58 -9.77 -18.31
CA GLU A 690 19.13 -10.76 -17.33
C GLU A 690 20.28 -11.68 -16.89
N ALA A 691 21.20 -12.05 -17.78
CA ALA A 691 22.39 -12.82 -17.43
C ALA A 691 23.36 -12.03 -16.52
N CYS A 692 23.56 -10.73 -16.80
CA CYS A 692 24.33 -9.83 -15.94
C CYS A 692 23.67 -9.70 -14.55
N ILE A 693 22.36 -9.47 -14.51
CA ILE A 693 21.59 -9.37 -13.25
C ILE A 693 21.69 -10.68 -12.47
N ALA A 694 21.53 -11.81 -13.13
CA ALA A 694 21.63 -13.12 -12.49
C ALA A 694 23.02 -13.38 -11.90
N HIS A 695 24.07 -12.90 -12.56
CA HIS A 695 25.45 -13.01 -12.09
C HIS A 695 25.75 -12.08 -10.92
N LEU A 696 25.23 -10.85 -10.96
CA LEU A 696 25.45 -9.83 -9.92
C LEU A 696 24.58 -10.03 -8.66
N THR A 697 23.64 -10.97 -8.69
CA THR A 697 22.61 -11.14 -7.66
C THR A 697 22.72 -12.51 -6.97
N PRO A 698 22.85 -12.55 -5.63
CA PRO A 698 22.71 -13.77 -4.83
C PRO A 698 21.42 -14.56 -5.15
N THR A 699 21.52 -15.89 -5.25
CA THR A 699 20.45 -16.78 -5.75
C THR A 699 19.13 -16.68 -4.96
N ASN A 700 19.19 -16.29 -3.70
CA ASN A 700 18.05 -16.13 -2.81
C ASN A 700 17.20 -14.86 -3.08
N HIS A 701 17.74 -13.86 -3.80
CA HIS A 701 17.06 -12.59 -4.09
C HIS A 701 16.70 -12.38 -5.56
N LEU A 702 17.07 -13.32 -6.44
CA LEU A 702 16.77 -13.26 -7.87
C LEU A 702 15.28 -12.96 -8.20
N PRO A 703 14.28 -13.58 -7.55
CA PRO A 703 12.88 -13.32 -7.88
C PRO A 703 12.45 -11.87 -7.62
N GLU A 704 12.92 -11.26 -6.54
CA GLU A 704 12.60 -9.87 -6.16
C GLU A 704 13.24 -8.88 -7.14
N ILE A 705 14.49 -9.14 -7.53
CA ILE A 705 15.24 -8.31 -8.48
C ILE A 705 14.64 -8.40 -9.88
N PHE A 706 14.22 -9.58 -10.34
CA PHE A 706 13.55 -9.74 -11.63
C PHE A 706 12.15 -9.12 -11.65
N ALA A 707 11.40 -9.19 -10.55
CA ALA A 707 10.11 -8.50 -10.45
C ALA A 707 10.28 -6.98 -10.57
N LEU A 708 11.29 -6.41 -9.89
CA LEU A 708 11.58 -4.97 -9.97
C LEU A 708 12.12 -4.56 -11.36
N HIS A 709 12.93 -5.41 -11.98
CA HIS A 709 13.37 -5.23 -13.37
C HIS A 709 12.17 -5.13 -14.34
N GLY A 710 11.21 -6.06 -14.23
CA GLY A 710 9.98 -6.04 -15.04
C GLY A 710 9.10 -4.81 -14.79
N LEU A 711 9.01 -4.35 -13.54
CA LEU A 711 8.30 -3.13 -13.17
C LEU A 711 8.93 -1.89 -13.82
N ILE A 712 10.25 -1.75 -13.75
CA ILE A 712 10.99 -0.61 -14.34
C ILE A 712 10.87 -0.62 -15.87
N SER A 713 10.94 -1.81 -16.46
CA SER A 713 10.76 -2.03 -17.89
C SER A 713 9.40 -1.54 -18.41
N THR A 714 8.31 -2.03 -17.82
CA THR A 714 6.93 -1.65 -18.18
C THR A 714 6.63 -0.17 -17.91
N ALA A 715 7.20 0.40 -16.84
CA ALA A 715 7.12 1.83 -16.56
C ALA A 715 7.79 2.68 -17.66
N GLY A 716 8.96 2.25 -18.16
CA GLY A 716 9.62 2.89 -19.30
C GLY A 716 8.73 2.89 -20.54
N ALA A 717 8.13 1.75 -20.87
CA ALA A 717 7.21 1.60 -22.00
C ALA A 717 5.96 2.50 -21.87
N ALA A 718 5.40 2.65 -20.67
CA ALA A 718 4.27 3.55 -20.40
C ALA A 718 4.64 5.00 -20.73
N VAL A 719 5.75 5.49 -20.17
CA VAL A 719 6.23 6.87 -20.42
C VAL A 719 6.52 7.09 -21.90
N GLY A 720 7.11 6.10 -22.58
CA GLY A 720 7.35 6.14 -24.02
C GLY A 720 6.07 6.28 -24.84
N ALA A 721 5.04 5.50 -24.53
CA ALA A 721 3.75 5.56 -25.22
C ALA A 721 3.05 6.91 -25.04
N LEU A 722 3.03 7.45 -23.81
CA LEU A 722 2.46 8.77 -23.52
C LEU A 722 3.20 9.87 -24.30
N SER A 723 4.53 9.85 -24.21
CA SER A 723 5.38 10.84 -24.87
C SER A 723 5.19 10.82 -26.38
N SER A 724 5.09 9.64 -26.99
CA SER A 724 4.84 9.49 -28.43
C SER A 724 3.53 10.15 -28.83
N GLY A 725 2.43 9.83 -28.14
CA GLY A 725 1.11 10.39 -28.44
C GLY A 725 1.08 11.92 -28.36
N LEU A 726 1.68 12.48 -27.30
CA LEU A 726 1.77 13.93 -27.10
C LEU A 726 2.64 14.63 -28.16
N ILE A 727 3.82 14.07 -28.46
CA ILE A 727 4.73 14.61 -29.47
C ILE A 727 4.06 14.60 -30.84
N VAL A 728 3.39 13.49 -31.22
CA VAL A 728 2.74 13.39 -32.53
C VAL A 728 1.66 14.46 -32.69
N ASP A 729 0.71 14.54 -31.75
CA ASP A 729 -0.39 15.49 -31.86
C ASP A 729 0.10 16.94 -31.72
N TYR A 730 1.11 17.23 -30.87
CA TYR A 730 1.67 18.58 -30.72
C TYR A 730 2.34 19.08 -32.00
N PHE A 731 3.29 18.31 -32.57
CA PHE A 731 4.00 18.77 -33.76
C PHE A 731 3.09 18.80 -34.99
N HIS A 732 2.15 17.86 -35.11
CA HIS A 732 1.23 17.83 -36.24
C HIS A 732 0.16 18.92 -36.15
N LYS A 733 -0.54 19.06 -35.01
CA LYS A 733 -1.69 19.97 -34.88
C LYS A 733 -1.31 21.40 -34.51
N VAL A 734 -0.28 21.59 -33.67
CA VAL A 734 0.11 22.92 -33.17
C VAL A 734 1.19 23.54 -34.04
N ARG A 735 2.21 22.76 -34.42
CA ARG A 735 3.33 23.25 -35.25
C ARG A 735 3.12 23.08 -36.75
N GLY A 736 2.07 22.36 -37.17
CA GLY A 736 1.72 22.18 -38.58
C GLY A 736 2.70 21.30 -39.37
N TRP A 737 3.48 20.45 -38.70
CA TRP A 737 4.43 19.56 -39.38
C TRP A 737 3.69 18.45 -40.13
N GLU A 738 4.23 18.04 -41.28
CA GLU A 738 3.74 16.85 -41.98
C GLU A 738 3.91 15.60 -41.11
N ILE A 739 2.88 14.74 -41.10
CA ILE A 739 2.83 13.57 -40.20
C ILE A 739 4.02 12.61 -40.42
N LEU A 740 4.58 12.56 -41.64
CA LEU A 740 5.78 11.78 -41.95
C LEU A 740 7.02 12.32 -41.22
N GLU A 741 7.22 13.63 -41.22
CA GLU A 741 8.34 14.28 -40.53
C GLU A 741 8.21 14.16 -39.00
N VAL A 742 6.97 14.19 -38.50
CA VAL A 742 6.69 13.94 -37.09
C VAL A 742 7.08 12.50 -36.71
N TYR A 743 6.75 11.49 -37.51
CA TYR A 743 7.18 10.11 -37.25
C TYR A 743 8.70 9.94 -37.35
N ARG A 744 9.36 10.59 -38.33
CA ARG A 744 10.83 10.62 -38.41
C ARG A 744 11.47 11.22 -37.15
N SER A 745 10.88 12.26 -36.57
CA SER A 745 11.38 12.88 -35.34
C SER A 745 11.36 11.91 -34.15
N ILE A 746 10.41 10.98 -34.08
CA ILE A 746 10.35 9.94 -33.03
C ILE A 746 11.53 8.97 -33.16
N PHE A 747 11.93 8.61 -34.38
CA PHE A 747 13.12 7.78 -34.60
C PHE A 747 14.42 8.53 -34.30
N VAL A 748 14.45 9.86 -34.40
CA VAL A 748 15.58 10.67 -33.90
C VAL A 748 15.64 10.64 -32.37
N ILE A 749 14.51 10.75 -31.68
CA ILE A 749 14.45 10.62 -30.22
C ILE A 749 14.89 9.20 -29.81
N TYR A 750 14.46 8.17 -30.54
CA TYR A 750 14.92 6.80 -30.34
C TYR A 750 16.45 6.67 -30.46
N ALA A 751 17.06 7.31 -31.46
CA ALA A 751 18.52 7.37 -31.61
C ALA A 751 19.19 8.10 -30.42
N GLY A 752 18.64 9.24 -29.98
CA GLY A 752 19.15 9.95 -28.80
C GLY A 752 19.14 9.11 -27.53
N MET A 753 18.09 8.31 -27.33
CA MET A 753 17.99 7.38 -26.20
C MET A 753 19.02 6.25 -26.27
N ALA A 754 19.38 5.81 -27.48
CA ALA A 754 20.47 4.84 -27.67
C ALA A 754 21.83 5.42 -27.24
N VAL A 755 22.07 6.72 -27.42
CA VAL A 755 23.28 7.40 -26.89
C VAL A 755 23.30 7.38 -25.36
N VAL A 756 22.17 7.63 -24.71
CA VAL A 756 22.05 7.56 -23.25
C VAL A 756 22.38 6.14 -22.75
N LYS A 757 21.83 5.11 -23.41
CA LYS A 757 22.16 3.70 -23.10
C LYS A 757 23.64 3.40 -23.29
N LEU A 758 24.23 3.86 -24.39
CA LEU A 758 25.66 3.70 -24.65
C LEU A 758 26.50 4.26 -23.50
N PHE A 759 26.16 5.46 -23.01
CA PHE A 759 26.83 6.07 -21.87
C PHE A 759 26.64 5.26 -20.57
N ILE A 760 25.43 4.75 -20.31
CA ILE A 760 25.16 3.89 -19.15
C ILE A 760 26.01 2.61 -19.18
N PHE A 761 26.11 1.95 -20.34
CA PHE A 761 26.92 0.72 -20.48
C PHE A 761 28.43 0.97 -20.43
N LEU A 762 28.89 2.17 -20.82
CA LEU A 762 30.26 2.60 -20.59
C LEU A 762 30.58 2.79 -19.09
N LEU A 763 29.57 3.02 -18.24
CA LEU A 763 29.73 3.16 -16.79
C LEU A 763 29.62 1.85 -16.00
N LEU A 764 29.30 0.72 -16.65
CA LEU A 764 29.27 -0.60 -16.01
C LEU A 764 30.69 -1.03 -15.61
N SER A 765 30.83 -1.61 -14.41
CA SER A 765 32.10 -2.13 -13.94
C SER A 765 32.46 -3.49 -14.56
N GLU A 766 33.73 -3.89 -14.45
CA GLU A 766 34.23 -5.19 -14.90
C GLU A 766 33.58 -6.39 -14.17
N LYS A 767 32.90 -6.15 -13.03
CA LYS A 767 32.13 -7.19 -12.30
C LYS A 767 30.95 -7.77 -13.09
N CYS A 768 30.57 -7.13 -14.19
CA CYS A 768 29.55 -7.65 -15.10
C CYS A 768 30.09 -8.74 -16.04
N GLU A 769 31.41 -8.87 -16.15
CA GLU A 769 32.09 -9.88 -16.95
C GLU A 769 32.32 -11.15 -16.13
N LEU A 770 32.41 -12.30 -16.80
CA LEU A 770 32.90 -13.53 -16.18
C LEU A 770 34.40 -13.39 -15.99
N GLY A 771 34.87 -13.34 -14.75
CA GLY A 771 36.30 -13.43 -14.43
C GLY A 771 36.84 -14.81 -14.80
N ASP A 772 38.10 -14.87 -15.24
CA ASP A 772 38.86 -16.13 -15.25
C ASP A 772 38.99 -16.60 -13.80
N ASP A 773 38.10 -17.49 -13.36
CA ASP A 773 38.24 -18.22 -12.09
C ASP A 773 39.36 -19.26 -12.22
N ASN A 774 40.59 -18.76 -12.33
CA ASN A 774 41.84 -19.43 -12.05
C ASN A 774 42.83 -18.34 -11.65
N VAL A 775 42.88 -17.99 -10.36
CA VAL A 775 44.06 -17.63 -9.55
C VAL A 775 43.65 -16.83 -8.30
N LYS A 776 43.92 -17.46 -7.14
CA LYS A 776 44.08 -16.91 -5.78
C LYS A 776 42.82 -16.54 -4.98
N GLU A 777 42.36 -17.53 -4.22
CA GLU A 777 42.23 -17.33 -2.77
C GLU A 777 43.48 -16.61 -2.24
N SER A 778 43.32 -15.36 -1.80
CA SER A 778 44.30 -14.70 -0.93
C SER A 778 43.57 -13.72 -0.02
N THR A 779 43.34 -14.19 1.21
CA THR A 779 43.58 -13.49 2.47
C THR A 779 43.24 -12.00 2.53
N THR A 780 42.22 -11.66 3.31
CA THR A 780 42.14 -10.34 3.97
C THR A 780 42.13 -10.56 5.47
N GLU A 781 43.16 -9.99 6.08
CA GLU A 781 43.64 -10.15 7.44
C GLU A 781 42.69 -9.51 8.48
N LEU A 782 42.49 -10.19 9.60
CA LEU A 782 42.01 -9.62 10.85
C LEU A 782 43.20 -8.96 11.58
N PRO A 783 43.06 -7.78 12.20
CA PRO A 783 44.11 -7.24 13.06
C PRO A 783 44.16 -7.99 14.40
N ASN A 784 45.34 -8.51 14.72
CA ASN A 784 45.71 -9.09 16.02
C ASN A 784 45.76 -8.04 17.13
N GLU A 785 45.31 -8.43 18.34
CA GLU A 785 45.84 -8.16 19.69
C GLU A 785 44.69 -8.50 20.68
N THR A 786 44.76 -9.34 21.72
CA THR A 786 45.83 -9.92 22.55
C THR A 786 45.29 -11.17 23.28
N THR A 787 46.13 -12.20 23.46
CA THR A 787 45.95 -13.42 24.29
C THR A 787 46.48 -13.19 25.73
N PRO A 788 46.07 -13.92 26.81
CA PRO A 788 46.31 -15.39 26.94
C PRO A 788 45.34 -16.27 27.76
N LEU A 789 45.21 -17.53 27.26
CA LEU A 789 45.20 -18.84 27.95
C LEU A 789 44.11 -19.19 29.01
N GLU A 790 43.34 -20.27 28.81
CA GLU A 790 43.62 -21.65 29.31
C GLU A 790 42.44 -22.64 29.09
N VAL A 791 42.76 -23.83 28.53
CA VAL A 791 42.28 -25.20 28.88
C VAL A 791 40.78 -25.52 28.62
N SER A 792 40.34 -26.59 27.92
CA SER A 792 40.80 -27.98 27.76
C SER A 792 40.12 -28.66 26.54
N SER A 793 40.84 -29.60 25.93
CA SER A 793 40.39 -30.75 25.13
C SER A 793 39.35 -31.60 25.90
N GLU A 794 38.41 -32.37 25.34
CA GLU A 794 38.47 -33.30 24.21
C GLU A 794 37.06 -33.91 23.94
N GLU A 795 36.95 -34.62 22.81
CA GLU A 795 35.83 -35.48 22.34
C GLU A 795 34.63 -34.84 21.63
N GLY A 796 34.81 -34.68 20.31
CA GLY A 796 33.73 -34.55 19.34
C GLY A 796 33.15 -35.90 18.91
N SER A 797 31.85 -35.89 18.61
CA SER A 797 31.25 -36.80 17.63
C SER A 797 30.65 -35.94 16.52
N LEU A 798 31.37 -35.86 15.41
CA LEU A 798 30.91 -35.36 14.13
C LEU A 798 29.93 -36.39 13.56
N ILE A 799 28.66 -36.02 13.41
CA ILE A 799 27.80 -36.67 12.42
C ILE A 799 27.95 -35.85 11.14
N GLU A 800 28.77 -36.40 10.24
CA GLU A 800 28.85 -36.02 8.83
C GLU A 800 27.46 -36.12 8.18
N CYS A 801 27.05 -35.06 7.48
CA CYS A 801 26.13 -35.18 6.36
C CYS A 801 26.96 -35.05 5.09
N GLU A 802 27.42 -36.18 4.55
CA GLU A 802 27.97 -36.27 3.20
C GLU A 802 26.96 -35.78 2.15
N PRO A 803 27.40 -35.05 1.10
CA PRO A 803 26.62 -34.85 -0.10
C PRO A 803 27.14 -35.77 -1.23
N GLU A 804 26.72 -37.04 -1.25
CA GLU A 804 26.82 -37.88 -2.45
C GLU A 804 25.44 -38.38 -2.87
N ILE A 805 24.78 -37.67 -3.80
CA ILE A 805 23.87 -38.31 -4.78
C ILE A 805 24.09 -37.69 -6.17
N SER A 806 24.84 -38.46 -6.95
CA SER A 806 24.63 -38.82 -8.36
C SER A 806 24.88 -37.81 -9.50
N LYS A 807 25.89 -38.16 -10.28
CA LYS A 807 26.10 -37.78 -11.69
C LYS A 807 24.98 -38.36 -12.57
N ASN A 808 24.64 -37.60 -13.61
CA ASN A 808 24.00 -37.97 -14.89
C ASN A 808 22.48 -37.74 -15.04
N ALA A 809 22.18 -36.76 -15.92
CA ALA A 809 20.95 -36.56 -16.70
C ALA A 809 19.63 -36.38 -15.92
N LEU A 810 18.92 -35.27 -16.22
CA LEU A 810 17.48 -35.13 -15.92
C LEU A 810 16.77 -36.46 -16.19
N SER A 811 15.99 -36.95 -15.22
CA SER A 811 15.16 -38.15 -15.42
C SER A 811 14.29 -38.00 -16.68
N THR A 812 14.05 -39.10 -17.39
CA THR A 812 13.23 -39.12 -18.62
C THR A 812 11.83 -38.52 -18.39
N SER A 813 11.29 -38.65 -17.17
CA SER A 813 10.02 -38.06 -16.73
C SER A 813 10.08 -36.53 -16.63
N THR A 814 11.15 -36.00 -16.02
CA THR A 814 11.37 -34.55 -15.89
C THR A 814 11.59 -33.88 -17.25
N ARG A 815 12.32 -34.53 -18.17
CA ARG A 815 12.49 -34.04 -19.55
C ARG A 815 11.16 -34.00 -20.32
N ARG A 816 10.33 -35.02 -20.17
CA ARG A 816 9.00 -35.08 -20.82
C ARG A 816 8.08 -33.97 -20.33
N ASN A 817 8.00 -33.75 -19.03
CA ASN A 817 7.20 -32.67 -18.44
C ASN A 817 7.66 -31.29 -18.93
N LEU A 818 8.97 -31.11 -19.07
CA LEU A 818 9.59 -29.87 -19.51
C LEU A 818 9.32 -29.55 -20.99
N TYR A 819 9.43 -30.54 -21.90
CA TYR A 819 9.04 -30.34 -23.30
C TYR A 819 7.55 -30.07 -23.46
N SER A 820 6.71 -30.69 -22.63
CA SER A 820 5.26 -30.43 -22.61
C SER A 820 4.95 -29.02 -22.12
N LEU A 821 5.61 -28.53 -21.07
CA LEU A 821 5.49 -27.14 -20.59
C LEU A 821 5.98 -26.12 -21.61
N LEU A 822 7.10 -26.40 -22.29
CA LEU A 822 7.62 -25.57 -23.36
C LEU A 822 6.60 -25.43 -24.51
N ALA A 823 5.99 -26.55 -24.93
CA ALA A 823 4.96 -26.53 -25.97
C ALA A 823 3.74 -25.67 -25.58
N ILE A 824 3.29 -25.74 -24.33
CA ILE A 824 2.20 -24.90 -23.81
C ILE A 824 2.58 -23.42 -23.85
N PHE A 825 3.78 -23.06 -23.40
CA PHE A 825 4.25 -21.68 -23.41
C PHE A 825 4.50 -21.13 -24.81
N MET A 826 4.88 -21.99 -25.76
CA MET A 826 4.96 -21.65 -27.17
C MET A 826 3.57 -21.41 -27.76
N LEU A 827 2.56 -22.21 -27.40
CA LEU A 827 1.18 -22.02 -27.84
C LEU A 827 0.57 -20.70 -27.33
N ASP A 828 0.79 -20.39 -26.05
CA ASP A 828 0.45 -19.09 -25.44
C ASP A 828 1.11 -17.93 -26.21
N SER A 829 2.42 -18.05 -26.46
CA SER A 829 3.19 -17.04 -27.20
C SER A 829 2.78 -16.91 -28.68
N LEU A 830 2.36 -18.01 -29.32
CA LEU A 830 1.82 -18.00 -30.67
C LEU A 830 0.56 -17.11 -30.73
N GLY A 831 -0.33 -17.22 -29.75
CA GLY A 831 -1.51 -16.36 -29.63
C GLY A 831 -1.15 -14.87 -29.63
N TYR A 832 -0.20 -14.47 -28.77
CA TYR A 832 0.33 -13.09 -28.75
C TYR A 832 0.95 -12.66 -30.07
N GLY A 833 1.56 -13.59 -30.82
CA GLY A 833 2.10 -13.34 -32.15
C GLY A 833 1.07 -12.95 -33.21
N PHE A 834 -0.20 -13.37 -33.09
CA PHE A 834 -1.25 -12.98 -34.04
C PHE A 834 -1.66 -11.52 -33.87
N MET A 835 -1.83 -11.06 -32.62
CA MET A 835 -2.18 -9.67 -32.35
C MET A 835 -1.15 -8.97 -31.45
N PRO A 836 0.07 -8.69 -31.97
CA PRO A 836 1.06 -7.83 -31.34
C PRO A 836 0.51 -6.44 -31.03
N SER A 837 1.08 -5.77 -30.03
CA SER A 837 0.64 -4.43 -29.62
C SER A 837 0.65 -3.41 -30.77
N ALA A 838 1.60 -3.48 -31.70
CA ALA A 838 1.62 -2.61 -32.88
C ALA A 838 0.39 -2.80 -33.80
N TRP A 839 -0.09 -4.04 -33.96
CA TRP A 839 -1.34 -4.31 -34.67
C TRP A 839 -2.56 -3.84 -33.88
N THR A 840 -2.54 -3.94 -32.56
CA THR A 840 -3.59 -3.38 -31.70
C THR A 840 -3.65 -1.86 -31.84
N ILE A 841 -2.51 -1.16 -31.81
CA ILE A 841 -2.42 0.30 -32.02
C ILE A 841 -2.98 0.68 -33.40
N PHE A 842 -2.57 -0.04 -34.43
CA PHE A 842 -3.07 0.15 -35.79
C PHE A 842 -4.57 -0.07 -35.90
N TYR A 843 -5.09 -1.15 -35.29
CA TYR A 843 -6.52 -1.46 -35.23
C TYR A 843 -7.29 -0.31 -34.57
N PHE A 844 -6.88 0.13 -33.38
CA PHE A 844 -7.56 1.21 -32.69
C PHE A 844 -7.51 2.52 -33.47
N LYS A 845 -6.36 2.85 -34.08
CA LYS A 845 -6.21 4.04 -34.94
C LYS A 845 -7.14 4.01 -36.14
N LYS A 846 -7.24 2.88 -36.85
CA LYS A 846 -8.01 2.75 -38.10
C LYS A 846 -9.50 2.58 -37.86
N PHE A 847 -9.86 1.72 -36.91
CA PHE A 847 -11.24 1.35 -36.64
C PHE A 847 -11.99 2.43 -35.85
N PHE A 848 -11.39 2.94 -34.76
CA PHE A 848 -12.02 3.96 -33.91
C PHE A 848 -11.64 5.41 -34.28
N LYS A 849 -10.72 5.62 -35.24
CA LYS A 849 -10.29 6.94 -35.74
C LYS A 849 -9.80 7.90 -34.64
N VAL A 850 -9.14 7.36 -33.61
CA VAL A 850 -8.65 8.12 -32.45
C VAL A 850 -7.39 8.95 -32.74
N SER A 851 -7.17 10.03 -31.97
CA SER A 851 -5.96 10.86 -32.10
C SER A 851 -4.72 10.16 -31.51
N ALA A 852 -3.52 10.65 -31.84
CA ALA A 852 -2.29 10.04 -31.32
C ALA A 852 -2.18 10.20 -29.80
N THR A 853 -2.62 11.34 -29.24
CA THR A 853 -2.67 11.54 -27.79
C THR A 853 -3.58 10.53 -27.09
N HIS A 854 -4.75 10.23 -27.66
CA HIS A 854 -5.67 9.26 -27.06
C HIS A 854 -5.09 7.84 -27.05
N LEU A 855 -4.38 7.45 -28.12
CA LEU A 855 -3.65 6.17 -28.16
C LEU A 855 -2.49 6.16 -27.15
N GLY A 856 -1.71 7.24 -27.09
CA GLY A 856 -0.63 7.38 -26.12
C GLY A 856 -1.11 7.28 -24.67
N ILE A 857 -2.24 7.93 -24.34
CA ILE A 857 -2.87 7.83 -23.02
C ILE A 857 -3.39 6.41 -22.76
N LEU A 858 -4.07 5.80 -23.72
CA LEU A 858 -4.58 4.43 -23.57
C LEU A 858 -3.43 3.46 -23.24
N PHE A 859 -2.35 3.50 -24.04
CA PHE A 859 -1.21 2.61 -23.83
C PHE A 859 -0.33 3.00 -22.63
N PHE A 860 -0.36 4.26 -22.20
CA PHE A 860 0.20 4.67 -20.91
C PHE A 860 -0.55 4.02 -19.75
N ILE A 861 -1.89 4.07 -19.77
CA ILE A 861 -2.73 3.46 -18.73
C ILE A 861 -2.55 1.94 -18.74
N THR A 862 -2.61 1.29 -19.91
CA THR A 862 -2.45 -0.16 -19.98
C THR A 862 -1.08 -0.61 -19.47
N ASN A 863 0.01 0.07 -19.89
CA ASN A 863 1.37 -0.27 -19.43
C ASN A 863 1.60 0.07 -17.94
N SER A 864 0.91 1.10 -17.41
CA SER A 864 0.98 1.43 -15.97
C SER A 864 0.27 0.39 -15.12
N VAL A 865 -0.91 -0.04 -15.58
CA VAL A 865 -1.70 -1.11 -14.94
C VAL A 865 -0.94 -2.43 -14.99
N ASP A 866 -0.34 -2.74 -16.13
CA ASP A 866 0.54 -3.88 -16.35
C ASP A 866 1.68 -3.92 -15.32
N SER A 867 2.36 -2.78 -15.15
CA SER A 867 3.45 -2.60 -14.18
C SER A 867 3.03 -2.91 -12.74
N ILE A 868 1.85 -2.44 -12.31
CA ILE A 868 1.33 -2.64 -10.95
C ILE A 868 0.85 -4.09 -10.74
N SER A 869 0.32 -4.74 -11.78
CA SER A 869 -0.23 -6.10 -11.70
C SER A 869 0.81 -7.17 -11.34
N SER A 870 2.10 -6.88 -11.58
CA SER A 870 3.22 -7.75 -11.21
C SER A 870 3.37 -7.97 -9.70
N ILE A 871 2.93 -7.02 -8.86
CA ILE A 871 3.12 -7.08 -7.40
C ILE A 871 2.14 -8.08 -6.73
N PRO A 872 0.82 -8.05 -7.00
CA PRO A 872 -0.11 -9.04 -6.45
C PRO A 872 0.13 -10.48 -6.94
N SER A 873 0.74 -10.65 -8.12
CA SER A 873 1.02 -11.96 -8.73
C SER A 873 1.82 -12.91 -7.82
N ALA A 874 2.82 -12.38 -7.10
CA ALA A 874 3.59 -13.16 -6.13
C ALA A 874 2.75 -13.64 -4.94
N TYR A 875 1.80 -12.81 -4.47
CA TYR A 875 0.89 -13.17 -3.39
C TYR A 875 -0.12 -14.23 -3.84
N LEU A 876 -0.65 -14.09 -5.06
CA LEU A 876 -1.59 -15.05 -5.65
C LEU A 876 -0.95 -16.44 -5.78
N THR A 877 0.31 -16.47 -6.25
CA THR A 877 1.12 -17.70 -6.36
C THR A 877 1.26 -18.43 -5.03
N LYS A 878 1.53 -17.69 -3.95
CA LYS A 878 1.63 -18.26 -2.59
C LYS A 878 0.29 -18.78 -2.07
N PHE A 879 -0.81 -18.14 -2.43
CA PHE A 879 -2.14 -18.48 -1.93
C PHE A 879 -2.78 -19.66 -2.67
N LEU A 880 -2.72 -19.68 -4.00
CA LEU A 880 -3.40 -20.68 -4.83
C LEU A 880 -2.48 -21.82 -5.30
N GLY A 881 -1.16 -21.60 -5.30
CA GLY A 881 -0.21 -22.42 -6.07
C GLY A 881 0.03 -21.85 -7.47
N PRO A 882 1.17 -22.17 -8.11
CA PRO A 882 1.56 -21.57 -9.38
C PRO A 882 0.61 -21.88 -10.55
N VAL A 883 0.12 -23.11 -10.71
CA VAL A 883 -0.72 -23.50 -11.86
C VAL A 883 -2.11 -22.87 -11.76
N LYS A 884 -2.76 -22.96 -10.60
CA LYS A 884 -4.06 -22.30 -10.36
C LYS A 884 -3.97 -20.79 -10.50
N SER A 885 -2.85 -20.18 -10.11
CA SER A 885 -2.63 -18.75 -10.29
C SER A 885 -2.57 -18.36 -11.76
N ILE A 886 -1.86 -19.13 -12.59
CA ILE A 886 -1.79 -18.91 -14.06
C ILE A 886 -3.20 -18.99 -14.66
N LEU A 887 -3.96 -20.05 -14.35
CA LEU A 887 -5.32 -20.23 -14.89
C LEU A 887 -6.27 -19.11 -14.45
N PHE A 888 -6.14 -18.65 -13.20
CA PHE A 888 -6.98 -17.59 -12.65
C PHE A 888 -6.74 -16.24 -13.34
N THR A 889 -5.52 -16.01 -13.87
CA THR A 889 -5.14 -14.73 -14.47
C THR A 889 -5.22 -14.76 -16.01
N GLN A 890 -4.74 -15.82 -16.65
CA GLN A 890 -4.68 -15.89 -18.12
C GLN A 890 -6.06 -16.09 -18.76
N ALA A 891 -6.94 -16.93 -18.19
CA ALA A 891 -8.24 -17.20 -18.80
C ALA A 891 -9.15 -15.95 -18.89
N PRO A 892 -9.31 -15.13 -17.83
CA PRO A 892 -10.01 -13.85 -17.95
C PRO A 892 -9.35 -12.90 -18.95
N SER A 893 -8.02 -12.83 -18.98
CA SER A 893 -7.28 -11.96 -19.90
C SER A 893 -7.60 -12.28 -21.37
N ALA A 894 -7.60 -13.57 -21.72
CA ALA A 894 -7.91 -14.04 -23.06
C ALA A 894 -9.34 -13.70 -23.47
N VAL A 895 -10.29 -13.83 -22.54
CA VAL A 895 -11.70 -13.45 -22.78
C VAL A 895 -11.83 -11.94 -23.01
N PHE A 896 -11.20 -11.10 -22.17
CA PHE A 896 -11.25 -9.65 -22.35
C PHE A 896 -10.69 -9.21 -23.71
N PHE A 897 -9.57 -9.80 -24.12
CA PHE A 897 -8.93 -9.47 -25.38
C PHE A 897 -9.74 -9.95 -26.59
N LEU A 898 -10.33 -11.15 -26.51
CA LEU A 898 -11.22 -11.70 -27.52
C LEU A 898 -12.44 -10.80 -27.75
N LEU A 899 -13.04 -10.30 -26.66
CA LEU A 899 -14.23 -9.46 -26.72
C LEU A 899 -14.01 -8.15 -27.48
N ILE A 900 -12.79 -7.60 -27.51
CA ILE A 900 -12.46 -6.37 -28.27
C ILE A 900 -12.86 -6.50 -29.75
N GLY A 901 -12.73 -7.69 -30.34
CA GLY A 901 -13.11 -7.94 -31.73
C GLY A 901 -14.60 -7.77 -32.04
N PHE A 902 -15.48 -7.79 -31.02
CA PHE A 902 -16.93 -7.61 -31.17
C PHE A 902 -17.42 -6.19 -30.86
N ILE A 903 -16.57 -5.35 -30.28
CA ILE A 903 -16.99 -4.06 -29.74
C ILE A 903 -16.82 -2.93 -30.78
N SER A 904 -17.89 -2.18 -31.00
CA SER A 904 -17.93 -1.01 -31.89
C SER A 904 -17.66 0.32 -31.18
N GLN A 905 -17.69 0.35 -29.85
CA GLN A 905 -17.48 1.56 -29.04
C GLN A 905 -16.06 1.63 -28.48
N PHE A 906 -15.37 2.75 -28.73
CA PHE A 906 -13.98 2.96 -28.30
C PHE A 906 -13.79 2.77 -26.78
N TRP A 907 -14.63 3.39 -25.95
CA TRP A 907 -14.46 3.36 -24.50
C TRP A 907 -14.60 1.95 -23.91
N VAL A 908 -15.50 1.13 -24.46
CA VAL A 908 -15.69 -0.26 -24.04
C VAL A 908 -14.49 -1.11 -24.49
N ALA A 909 -14.00 -0.92 -25.71
CA ALA A 909 -12.80 -1.60 -26.20
C ALA A 909 -11.54 -1.21 -25.42
N ALA A 910 -11.41 0.08 -25.06
CA ALA A 910 -10.33 0.59 -24.23
C ALA A 910 -10.38 0.01 -22.81
N PHE A 911 -11.56 -0.07 -22.21
CA PHE A 911 -11.74 -0.67 -20.89
C PHE A 911 -11.39 -2.17 -20.89
N LEU A 912 -11.84 -2.93 -21.89
CA LEU A 912 -11.47 -4.34 -22.07
C LEU A 912 -9.97 -4.52 -22.28
N LEU A 913 -9.33 -3.61 -23.02
CA LEU A 913 -7.89 -3.63 -23.21
C LEU A 913 -7.15 -3.39 -21.87
N ILE A 914 -7.63 -2.45 -21.04
CA ILE A 914 -7.08 -2.21 -19.70
C ILE A 914 -7.24 -3.44 -18.81
N LEU A 915 -8.40 -4.09 -18.81
CA LEU A 915 -8.63 -5.32 -18.05
C LEU A 915 -7.74 -6.48 -18.53
N TYR A 916 -7.51 -6.59 -19.83
CA TYR A 916 -6.56 -7.54 -20.41
C TYR A 916 -5.14 -7.29 -19.87
N TYR A 917 -4.61 -6.06 -19.95
CA TYR A 917 -3.28 -5.75 -19.43
C TYR A 917 -3.17 -5.86 -17.91
N LEU A 918 -4.26 -5.67 -17.16
CA LEU A 918 -4.29 -5.91 -15.70
C LEU A 918 -4.06 -7.38 -15.34
N THR A 919 -4.43 -8.31 -16.21
CA THR A 919 -4.47 -9.74 -15.92
C THR A 919 -3.40 -10.53 -16.69
N MET A 920 -2.97 -10.04 -17.85
CA MET A 920 -2.05 -10.73 -18.75
C MET A 920 -0.70 -11.04 -18.09
N THR A 921 -0.04 -10.10 -17.42
CA THR A 921 1.33 -10.30 -16.89
C THR A 921 1.39 -10.85 -15.48
N MET A 922 0.23 -11.09 -14.87
CA MET A 922 0.16 -11.74 -13.56
C MET A 922 0.57 -13.22 -13.61
N ASP A 923 0.75 -13.81 -14.78
CA ASP A 923 1.22 -15.18 -14.99
C ASP A 923 2.75 -15.31 -14.86
N VAL A 924 3.51 -14.23 -15.04
CA VAL A 924 4.99 -14.26 -15.18
C VAL A 924 5.65 -14.84 -13.93
N VAL A 925 5.25 -14.37 -12.73
CA VAL A 925 5.81 -14.86 -11.46
C VAL A 925 5.40 -16.31 -11.19
N PRO A 926 4.11 -16.69 -11.24
CA PRO A 926 3.69 -18.10 -11.14
C PRO A 926 4.44 -19.02 -12.11
N ARG A 927 4.64 -18.58 -13.35
CA ARG A 927 5.33 -19.34 -14.40
C ARG A 927 6.81 -19.54 -14.08
N GLN A 928 7.49 -18.50 -13.58
CA GLN A 928 8.87 -18.61 -13.11
C GLN A 928 8.98 -19.53 -11.90
N VAL A 929 8.08 -19.42 -10.93
CA VAL A 929 8.05 -20.29 -9.74
C VAL A 929 7.79 -21.75 -10.13
N LEU A 930 6.87 -22.00 -11.08
CA LEU A 930 6.61 -23.34 -11.62
C LEU A 930 7.87 -23.95 -12.25
N LEU A 931 8.57 -23.18 -13.10
CA LEU A 931 9.80 -23.62 -13.74
C LEU A 931 10.93 -23.87 -12.74
N VAL A 932 11.10 -23.00 -11.74
CA VAL A 932 12.10 -23.15 -10.67
C VAL A 932 11.81 -24.37 -9.79
N SER A 933 10.54 -24.73 -9.60
CA SER A 933 10.15 -25.88 -8.79
C SER A 933 10.40 -27.21 -9.49
N ILE A 934 10.42 -27.22 -10.83
CA ILE A 934 10.57 -28.43 -11.65
C ILE A 934 12.03 -28.65 -12.10
N ILE A 935 12.82 -27.57 -12.23
CA ILE A 935 14.16 -27.61 -12.84
C ILE A 935 15.26 -27.49 -11.76
N PRO A 936 16.27 -28.38 -11.75
CA PRO A 936 17.43 -28.25 -10.87
C PRO A 936 18.15 -26.91 -11.04
N LYS A 937 18.55 -26.29 -9.92
CA LYS A 937 19.16 -24.94 -9.90
C LYS A 937 20.36 -24.77 -10.85
N LYS A 938 21.14 -25.83 -11.10
CA LYS A 938 22.32 -25.82 -12.00
C LYS A 938 21.98 -25.70 -13.50
N GLU A 939 20.74 -26.01 -13.90
CA GLU A 939 20.32 -26.01 -15.31
C GLU A 939 19.28 -24.94 -15.64
N LEU A 940 18.74 -24.26 -14.61
CA LEU A 940 17.67 -23.27 -14.70
C LEU A 940 17.95 -22.14 -15.71
N SER A 941 19.17 -21.60 -15.75
CA SER A 941 19.55 -20.51 -16.67
C SER A 941 19.48 -20.94 -18.14
N LYS A 942 20.01 -22.13 -18.47
CA LYS A 942 19.96 -22.67 -19.84
C LYS A 942 18.52 -22.94 -20.29
N PHE A 943 17.67 -23.40 -19.38
CA PHE A 943 16.27 -23.65 -19.68
C PHE A 943 15.43 -22.38 -19.83
N LEU A 944 15.64 -21.35 -19.00
CA LEU A 944 14.97 -20.06 -19.16
C LEU A 944 15.32 -19.40 -20.51
N GLY A 945 16.59 -19.48 -20.93
CA GLY A 945 17.02 -19.03 -22.25
C GLY A 945 16.32 -19.79 -23.39
N LEU A 946 16.26 -21.13 -23.32
CA LEU A 946 15.58 -21.95 -24.32
C LEU A 946 14.07 -21.67 -24.41
N VAL A 947 13.41 -21.47 -23.26
CA VAL A 947 11.97 -21.11 -23.21
C VAL A 947 11.74 -19.76 -23.87
N ASN A 948 12.55 -18.74 -23.59
CA ASN A 948 12.41 -17.41 -24.19
C ASN A 948 12.62 -17.42 -25.71
N ILE A 949 13.59 -18.21 -26.19
CA ILE A 949 13.83 -18.41 -27.63
C ILE A 949 12.63 -19.11 -28.28
N GLY A 950 12.13 -20.19 -27.68
CA GLY A 950 10.96 -20.91 -28.17
C GLY A 950 9.71 -20.02 -28.26
N LYS A 951 9.46 -19.21 -27.23
CA LYS A 951 8.35 -18.24 -27.21
C LYS A 951 8.47 -17.20 -28.32
N THR A 952 9.67 -16.64 -28.52
CA THR A 952 9.93 -15.66 -29.59
C THR A 952 9.72 -16.28 -30.97
N TYR A 953 10.18 -17.52 -31.17
CA TYR A 953 9.98 -18.26 -32.42
C TYR A 953 8.49 -18.49 -32.71
N ALA A 954 7.71 -18.89 -31.69
CA ALA A 954 6.26 -19.06 -31.85
C ALA A 954 5.55 -17.75 -32.23
N ARG A 955 5.97 -16.61 -31.67
CA ARG A 955 5.42 -15.28 -32.01
C ARG A 955 5.66 -14.88 -33.46
N CYS A 956 6.72 -15.38 -34.11
CA CYS A 956 7.07 -15.02 -35.49
C CYS A 956 5.99 -15.40 -36.50
N VAL A 957 5.18 -16.42 -36.23
CA VAL A 957 4.21 -16.95 -37.21
C VAL A 957 3.05 -15.98 -37.43
N GLY A 958 2.54 -15.38 -36.35
CA GLY A 958 1.28 -14.63 -36.39
C GLY A 958 1.27 -13.37 -37.27
N PRO A 959 2.30 -12.49 -37.27
CA PRO A 959 2.23 -11.20 -37.96
C PRO A 959 2.08 -11.30 -39.48
N ILE A 960 2.64 -12.32 -40.14
CA ILE A 960 2.43 -12.55 -41.58
C ILE A 960 0.94 -12.80 -41.88
N PHE A 961 0.28 -13.64 -41.08
CA PHE A 961 -1.14 -13.94 -41.26
C PHE A 961 -2.01 -12.72 -40.98
N THR A 962 -1.74 -12.00 -39.89
CA THR A 962 -2.53 -10.81 -39.55
C THR A 962 -2.27 -9.62 -40.44
N GLY A 963 -1.08 -9.50 -41.05
CA GLY A 963 -0.84 -8.56 -42.15
C GLY A 963 -1.73 -8.85 -43.37
N GLY A 964 -1.89 -10.12 -43.75
CA GLY A 964 -2.82 -10.52 -44.80
C GLY A 964 -4.30 -10.28 -44.45
N LEU A 965 -4.68 -10.44 -43.17
CA LEU A 965 -6.02 -10.11 -42.69
C LEU A 965 -6.25 -8.59 -42.65
N ALA A 966 -5.25 -7.80 -42.26
CA ALA A 966 -5.29 -6.35 -42.24
C ALA A 966 -5.51 -5.78 -43.64
N GLU A 967 -4.83 -6.32 -44.67
CA GLU A 967 -5.03 -5.91 -46.06
C GLU A 967 -6.46 -6.17 -46.55
N LYS A 968 -7.13 -7.21 -46.03
CA LYS A 968 -8.54 -7.53 -46.30
C LYS A 968 -9.53 -6.78 -45.40
N GLY A 969 -9.08 -5.86 -44.54
CA GLY A 969 -9.92 -5.15 -43.57
C GLY A 969 -10.49 -6.03 -42.46
N LYS A 970 -9.91 -7.21 -42.24
CA LYS A 970 -10.37 -8.27 -41.33
C LYS A 970 -9.44 -8.47 -40.13
N LEU A 971 -8.74 -7.41 -39.71
CA LEU A 971 -7.75 -7.48 -38.63
C LEU A 971 -8.35 -7.94 -37.27
N TYR A 972 -9.64 -7.70 -37.04
CA TYR A 972 -10.31 -8.12 -35.80
C TYR A 972 -10.26 -9.63 -35.54
N TYR A 973 -10.11 -10.47 -36.59
CA TYR A 973 -9.91 -11.92 -36.41
C TYR A 973 -8.65 -12.27 -35.62
N GLY A 974 -7.64 -11.39 -35.60
CA GLY A 974 -6.45 -11.63 -34.78
C GLY A 974 -6.75 -11.61 -33.27
N PHE A 975 -7.77 -10.87 -32.80
CA PHE A 975 -8.20 -10.93 -31.39
C PHE A 975 -8.82 -12.29 -31.06
N PHE A 976 -9.63 -12.85 -31.98
CA PHE A 976 -10.23 -14.18 -31.83
C PHE A 976 -9.17 -15.28 -31.80
N ILE A 977 -8.22 -15.23 -32.74
CA ILE A 977 -7.15 -16.23 -32.82
C ILE A 977 -6.25 -16.17 -31.58
N ASN A 978 -5.89 -14.96 -31.11
CA ASN A 978 -5.13 -14.77 -29.89
C ASN A 978 -5.85 -15.40 -28.69
N GLY A 979 -7.10 -14.98 -28.41
CA GLY A 979 -7.85 -15.46 -27.26
C GLY A 979 -8.08 -16.97 -27.29
N ALA A 980 -8.33 -17.55 -28.47
CA ALA A 980 -8.49 -18.99 -28.63
C ALA A 980 -7.21 -19.77 -28.32
N CYS A 981 -6.04 -19.30 -28.80
CA CYS A 981 -4.75 -19.94 -28.53
C CYS A 981 -4.40 -19.91 -27.03
N VAL A 982 -4.64 -18.77 -26.36
CA VAL A 982 -4.36 -18.63 -24.91
C VAL A 982 -5.29 -19.52 -24.10
N LEU A 983 -6.60 -19.51 -24.37
CA LEU A 983 -7.56 -20.39 -23.68
C LEU A 983 -7.25 -21.88 -23.89
N LEU A 984 -6.78 -22.26 -25.09
CA LEU A 984 -6.36 -23.62 -25.37
C LEU A 984 -5.10 -24.00 -24.59
N ALA A 985 -4.11 -23.10 -24.51
CA ALA A 985 -2.90 -23.31 -23.70
C ALA A 985 -3.24 -23.48 -22.22
N ASP A 986 -4.13 -22.64 -21.68
CA ASP A 986 -4.61 -22.72 -20.30
C ASP A 986 -5.35 -24.04 -20.02
N LEU A 987 -6.21 -24.48 -20.94
CA LEU A 987 -6.92 -25.76 -20.81
C LEU A 987 -5.93 -26.94 -20.78
N ILE A 988 -4.90 -26.93 -21.63
CA ILE A 988 -3.85 -27.96 -21.66
C ILE A 988 -3.00 -27.91 -20.39
N LEU A 989 -2.71 -26.71 -19.87
CA LEU A 989 -1.96 -26.54 -18.61
C LEU A 989 -2.76 -27.08 -17.42
N GLY A 990 -4.04 -26.71 -17.31
CA GLY A 990 -4.91 -27.13 -16.21
C GLY A 990 -5.24 -28.62 -16.23
N THR A 991 -5.36 -29.24 -17.40
CA THR A 991 -5.62 -30.69 -17.48
C THR A 991 -4.39 -31.53 -17.12
N ASN A 992 -3.19 -31.06 -17.47
CA ASN A 992 -1.96 -31.87 -17.33
C ASN A 992 -1.15 -31.56 -16.07
N PHE A 993 -1.22 -30.36 -15.49
CA PHE A 993 -0.27 -29.92 -14.46
C PHE A 993 -0.90 -29.43 -13.14
N LEU A 994 -2.23 -29.44 -13.00
CA LEU A 994 -2.93 -28.96 -11.79
C LEU A 994 -2.54 -29.73 -10.52
N HIS A 995 -2.15 -31.00 -10.66
CA HIS A 995 -1.75 -31.86 -9.54
C HIS A 995 -0.44 -31.40 -8.87
N LEU A 996 0.43 -30.67 -9.57
CA LEU A 996 1.71 -30.19 -9.03
C LEU A 996 1.56 -29.08 -7.98
N ASP A 997 0.43 -28.37 -7.96
CA ASP A 997 0.21 -27.29 -6.98
C ASP A 997 0.16 -27.79 -5.54
N GLU A 998 -0.35 -29.01 -5.31
CA GLU A 998 -0.44 -29.59 -3.96
C GLU A 998 0.94 -29.97 -3.40
N ASP A 999 1.85 -30.41 -4.26
CA ASP A 999 3.22 -30.78 -3.89
C ASP A 999 4.07 -29.53 -3.64
N ILE A 1000 3.99 -28.53 -4.53
CA ILE A 1000 4.76 -27.28 -4.43
C ILE A 1000 4.29 -26.43 -3.22
N SER A 1001 2.98 -26.41 -2.93
CA SER A 1001 2.44 -25.61 -1.81
C SER A 1001 2.88 -26.14 -0.44
N LYS A 1002 3.06 -27.47 -0.29
CA LYS A 1002 3.58 -28.09 0.94
C LYS A 1002 5.02 -27.68 1.23
N ASP A 1003 5.87 -27.64 0.21
CA ASP A 1003 7.28 -27.24 0.37
C ASP A 1003 7.44 -25.74 0.67
N LEU A 1004 6.63 -24.89 0.04
CA LEU A 1004 6.57 -23.45 0.33
C LEU A 1004 6.14 -23.15 1.78
N HIS A 1005 5.16 -23.89 2.31
CA HIS A 1005 4.70 -23.72 3.69
C HIS A 1005 5.72 -24.23 4.72
N LYS A 1006 6.50 -25.26 4.40
CA LYS A 1006 7.53 -25.81 5.29
C LYS A 1006 8.70 -24.83 5.51
N PHE A 1007 9.04 -24.05 4.48
CA PHE A 1007 10.06 -22.99 4.57
C PHE A 1007 9.59 -21.74 5.35
N GLU A 1008 8.30 -21.40 5.31
CA GLU A 1008 7.75 -20.28 6.12
C GLU A 1008 7.59 -20.63 7.61
N GLN A 1009 7.60 -21.92 7.99
CA GLN A 1009 7.60 -22.36 9.39
C GLN A 1009 9.00 -22.41 10.04
N LEU A 1010 10.06 -22.47 9.22
CA LEU A 1010 11.46 -22.48 9.67
C LEU A 1010 12.06 -21.06 9.80
N LYS A 1011 11.29 -20.02 9.51
CA LYS A 1011 11.62 -18.60 9.64
C LYS A 1011 10.74 -17.96 10.70
#